data_AF-A0A7I8VRY3-F1
#
_entry.id   AF-A0A7I8VRY3-F1
#
_cell.length_a   1.000
_cell.length_b   1.000
_cell.length_c   1.000
_cell.angle_alpha   90.00
_cell.angle_beta   90.00
_cell.angle_gamma   90.00
#
_symmetry.space_group_name_H-M   'P 1'
#
loop_
_entity.id
_entity.type
_entity.pdbx_description
1 polymer ?
#
loop_
_entity_poly.entity_id
_entity_poly.type
_entity_poly.pdbx_seq_one_letter_code
_entity_poly.pdbx_strand_id
1 'polypeptide(L)'
;MTQLSPLSRFGIVLFIKQAGDIEKECGTTIGCYREPDDCSDEFKCDAMITWKDNGDLVDFSMSAKTDYVALGLSKDKKMGDDSILACLKISGSNPRVEISYSKGQSTPETISNYNGITSVKTEVEDSRVRCSFSRNKAQFGSQVFNISAGTEYHLFVARGSVSDSKLTYHGDNKKITDKVDLTTKKNTGGSNAAPGRVKAHAALMTLAWAFFIPCGVFIARYYKDYIGNKDCKGVKLWFWLHRIFVLSGVLLSSIAFILIFVEVGGYSSPATSFTKAHPIVGIIVMSFAVINPIMGMLRPGLDSQHRSTFVTCHTIVGYLSYSLGFFVMMVGTRLGKINMPKWMLWVYFGHCMFYIALSILMRIADYATASHNKKITGSENVDMKEKGNGMNEKEQQAYPNGQTNCNQTNCSANLPKWLVIFRHTLFSLLFSGNIVAVFTDDNDEIFEKTGLRSIKTNCDNLHSRSALCCKMSYEFDAFLKSNKKWWCHVDDDTYVNVKALKELLSRYEPSRDWYIGRPSTSHPLEIDRDRKPFHFWFATGGAGFCISRSLALKIEPYAGGGKLRSECERIHLPDDCVIGYIIYDFTNSKLTKIKRFHSHLEGLWRYQEGALNNEITVSYSNPKGDGTFSNTINVRGFTYAKDPTRFLSLHCHLYKKCEYPDAFP
;
A
#
# COMPACT_ATOMS: atom_id res chain seq x y z
N MET A 1 12.24 -47.62 16.11
CA MET A 1 11.39 -46.79 15.22
C MET A 1 10.04 -46.61 15.94
N THR A 2 9.91 -45.55 16.75
CA THR A 2 9.33 -44.25 16.34
C THR A 2 7.81 -44.37 16.11
N GLN A 3 6.98 -44.40 17.15
CA GLN A 3 6.52 -43.21 17.90
C GLN A 3 6.16 -42.03 16.99
N LEU A 4 4.87 -41.70 16.94
CA LEU A 4 4.34 -40.40 16.52
C LEU A 4 3.66 -39.74 17.74
N SER A 5 3.83 -38.43 17.89
CA SER A 5 3.57 -37.73 19.15
C SER A 5 2.09 -37.35 19.38
N PRO A 6 1.65 -37.11 20.65
CA PRO A 6 0.22 -37.09 21.01
C PRO A 6 -0.60 -35.84 20.59
N LEU A 7 -0.05 -34.95 19.77
CA LEU A 7 -0.55 -33.57 19.59
C LEU A 7 -1.83 -33.43 18.74
N SER A 8 -2.42 -34.53 18.26
CA SER A 8 -3.48 -34.53 17.23
C SER A 8 -4.93 -34.66 17.74
N ARG A 9 -5.18 -34.65 19.06
CA ARG A 9 -6.46 -35.14 19.64
C ARG A 9 -7.38 -34.12 20.34
N PHE A 10 -7.12 -32.82 20.25
CA PHE A 10 -8.01 -31.77 20.80
C PHE A 10 -8.63 -30.88 19.72
N GLY A 11 -9.78 -30.28 20.05
CA GLY A 11 -10.54 -29.46 19.12
C GLY A 11 -11.61 -28.65 19.82
N ILE A 12 -11.32 -27.36 19.94
CA ILE A 12 -12.19 -26.25 20.34
C ILE A 12 -12.59 -25.52 19.04
N VAL A 13 -13.63 -24.69 19.05
CA VAL A 13 -13.84 -23.63 18.05
C VAL A 13 -14.41 -22.42 18.78
N LEU A 14 -13.83 -21.23 18.54
CA LEU A 14 -14.18 -19.89 19.07
C LEU A 14 -14.33 -18.94 17.86
N PHE A 15 -14.93 -17.74 17.98
CA PHE A 15 -15.36 -16.89 16.84
C PHE A 15 -15.24 -15.36 17.12
N ILE A 16 -15.00 -14.52 16.10
CA ILE A 16 -14.82 -13.03 16.13
C ILE A 16 -15.17 -12.46 14.70
N LYS A 17 -15.34 -11.13 14.51
CA LYS A 17 -15.65 -10.39 13.23
C LYS A 17 -14.53 -9.42 12.73
N GLN A 18 -14.29 -9.02 11.46
CA GLN A 18 -13.91 -9.78 10.22
C GLN A 18 -12.36 -9.67 9.93
N ALA A 19 -11.80 -10.38 8.89
CA ALA A 19 -11.06 -9.81 7.69
C ALA A 19 -9.93 -10.70 6.98
N GLY A 20 -8.77 -10.24 6.41
CA GLY A 20 -7.39 -10.88 6.19
C GLY A 20 -6.02 -10.01 6.12
N ASP A 21 -4.75 -10.48 6.37
CA ASP A 21 -3.40 -9.69 6.45
C ASP A 21 -1.98 -10.31 5.98
N ILE A 22 -1.53 -10.27 4.68
CA ILE A 22 -0.62 -11.27 3.98
C ILE A 22 0.89 -11.04 4.17
N GLU A 23 1.23 -9.91 4.77
CA GLU A 23 2.52 -9.23 4.70
C GLU A 23 3.75 -10.03 5.21
N LYS A 24 3.51 -11.11 5.97
CA LYS A 24 4.45 -11.72 6.93
C LYS A 24 5.31 -12.88 6.39
N GLU A 25 4.94 -13.48 5.26
CA GLU A 25 5.63 -14.66 4.68
C GLU A 25 6.74 -14.30 3.67
N CYS A 26 6.56 -13.20 2.94
CA CYS A 26 7.52 -12.71 1.97
C CYS A 26 8.82 -12.24 2.63
N GLY A 27 9.93 -12.92 2.37
CA GLY A 27 11.22 -12.66 3.02
C GLY A 27 11.58 -13.64 4.15
N THR A 28 10.63 -14.44 4.62
CA THR A 28 10.79 -15.27 5.83
C THR A 28 10.57 -16.77 5.55
N THR A 29 9.51 -17.13 4.84
CA THR A 29 9.19 -18.50 4.39
C THR A 29 9.43 -18.66 2.88
N ILE A 30 9.09 -17.63 2.10
CA ILE A 30 9.09 -17.63 0.63
C ILE A 30 9.80 -16.40 0.06
N GLY A 31 10.29 -16.50 -1.17
CA GLY A 31 10.71 -15.35 -1.97
C GLY A 31 9.51 -14.72 -2.68
N CYS A 32 9.55 -13.40 -2.88
CA CYS A 32 8.43 -12.64 -3.43
C CYS A 32 8.91 -11.48 -4.31
N TYR A 33 8.23 -11.30 -5.43
CA TYR A 33 8.16 -10.09 -6.22
C TYR A 33 6.75 -9.49 -6.06
N ARG A 34 6.68 -8.16 -5.95
CA ARG A 34 5.43 -7.40 -5.80
C ARG A 34 5.41 -6.17 -6.70
N GLU A 35 4.23 -5.85 -7.22
CA GLU A 35 3.95 -4.63 -7.98
C GLU A 35 2.57 -4.06 -7.57
N PRO A 36 2.49 -2.84 -7.01
CA PRO A 36 3.60 -2.03 -6.52
C PRO A 36 4.28 -2.65 -5.28
N ASP A 37 5.50 -2.18 -4.97
CA ASP A 37 6.38 -2.77 -3.95
C ASP A 37 5.78 -2.78 -2.52
N ASP A 38 4.80 -1.91 -2.26
CA ASP A 38 4.10 -1.68 -0.99
C ASP A 38 2.80 -2.49 -0.83
N CYS A 39 2.42 -3.35 -1.79
CA CYS A 39 1.21 -4.16 -1.64
C CYS A 39 1.36 -5.29 -0.58
N SER A 40 0.50 -5.28 0.43
CA SER A 40 0.42 -6.30 1.50
C SER A 40 -0.70 -7.33 1.29
N ASP A 41 -1.33 -7.33 0.11
CA ASP A 41 -2.40 -8.22 -0.29
C ASP A 41 -2.34 -8.49 -1.80
N GLU A 42 -2.51 -9.75 -2.22
CA GLU A 42 -2.48 -10.17 -3.63
C GLU A 42 -3.54 -9.47 -4.49
N PHE A 43 -4.78 -9.31 -3.98
CA PHE A 43 -5.88 -8.63 -4.67
C PHE A 43 -5.57 -7.15 -4.88
N LYS A 44 -4.86 -6.51 -3.95
CA LYS A 44 -4.36 -5.13 -4.10
C LYS A 44 -3.19 -5.05 -5.09
N CYS A 45 -2.24 -5.99 -5.05
CA CYS A 45 -1.14 -6.05 -6.02
C CYS A 45 -1.66 -6.10 -7.47
N ASP A 46 -1.08 -5.28 -8.34
CA ASP A 46 -1.30 -5.30 -9.78
C ASP A 46 -0.67 -6.53 -10.45
N ALA A 47 0.49 -6.95 -9.92
CA ALA A 47 1.08 -8.28 -10.13
C ALA A 47 1.80 -8.75 -8.86
N MET A 48 1.76 -10.06 -8.61
CA MET A 48 2.48 -10.70 -7.52
C MET A 48 3.05 -12.03 -8.02
N ILE A 49 4.31 -12.30 -7.69
CA ILE A 49 4.96 -13.58 -8.02
C ILE A 49 5.68 -14.04 -6.76
N THR A 50 5.41 -15.25 -6.30
CA THR A 50 6.12 -15.88 -5.18
C THR A 50 6.84 -17.13 -5.67
N TRP A 51 7.93 -17.47 -4.99
CA TRP A 51 8.68 -18.70 -5.23
C TRP A 51 9.17 -19.32 -3.93
N LYS A 52 9.29 -20.64 -3.91
CA LYS A 52 9.76 -21.42 -2.77
C LYS A 52 10.65 -22.56 -3.25
N ASP A 53 11.84 -22.67 -2.68
CA ASP A 53 12.70 -23.83 -2.92
C ASP A 53 12.10 -25.10 -2.30
N ASN A 54 12.09 -26.18 -3.08
CA ASN A 54 11.60 -27.50 -2.72
C ASN A 54 12.55 -28.62 -3.24
N GLY A 55 13.87 -28.41 -3.10
CA GLY A 55 14.89 -29.42 -3.39
C GLY A 55 15.34 -29.41 -4.85
N ASP A 56 14.84 -30.33 -5.67
CA ASP A 56 15.08 -30.36 -7.12
C ASP A 56 14.11 -29.47 -7.91
N LEU A 57 13.03 -29.03 -7.25
CA LEU A 57 12.00 -28.16 -7.81
C LEU A 57 12.00 -26.79 -7.10
N VAL A 58 11.49 -25.78 -7.80
CA VAL A 58 11.04 -24.51 -7.22
C VAL A 58 9.54 -24.38 -7.47
N ASP A 59 8.76 -24.20 -6.42
CA ASP A 59 7.32 -23.97 -6.48
C ASP A 59 7.06 -22.47 -6.71
N PHE A 60 6.34 -22.14 -7.77
CA PHE A 60 5.96 -20.77 -8.13
C PHE A 60 4.45 -20.54 -7.93
N SER A 61 4.10 -19.32 -7.57
CA SER A 61 2.74 -18.78 -7.75
C SER A 61 2.82 -17.41 -8.42
N MET A 62 1.97 -17.16 -9.40
CA MET A 62 1.98 -15.95 -10.24
C MET A 62 0.55 -15.45 -10.43
N SER A 63 0.29 -14.16 -10.18
CA SER A 63 -0.96 -13.54 -10.57
C SER A 63 -0.83 -12.08 -10.99
N ALA A 64 -1.76 -11.61 -11.83
CA ALA A 64 -1.87 -10.20 -12.22
C ALA A 64 -3.30 -9.85 -12.69
N LYS A 65 -3.66 -8.56 -12.60
CA LYS A 65 -4.95 -8.00 -13.06
C LYS A 65 -5.03 -7.82 -14.59
N THR A 66 -4.58 -8.83 -15.35
CA THR A 66 -4.42 -8.83 -16.80
C THR A 66 -4.51 -10.26 -17.35
N ASP A 67 -4.67 -10.44 -18.67
CA ASP A 67 -4.80 -11.79 -19.25
C ASP A 67 -3.51 -12.63 -19.15
N TYR A 68 -2.33 -12.02 -19.06
CA TYR A 68 -1.09 -12.73 -18.73
C TYR A 68 -0.22 -12.04 -17.68
N VAL A 69 0.63 -12.84 -17.03
CA VAL A 69 1.81 -12.43 -16.25
C VAL A 69 3.00 -13.32 -16.62
N ALA A 70 4.16 -12.71 -16.84
CA ALA A 70 5.37 -13.37 -17.29
C ALA A 70 6.59 -12.96 -16.43
N LEU A 71 7.50 -13.92 -16.25
CA LEU A 71 8.75 -13.84 -15.49
C LEU A 71 9.91 -14.27 -16.40
N GLY A 72 10.63 -13.29 -16.94
CA GLY A 72 11.90 -13.50 -17.63
C GLY A 72 13.08 -13.60 -16.67
N LEU A 73 13.99 -14.52 -16.93
CA LEU A 73 15.26 -14.70 -16.23
C LEU A 73 16.38 -14.19 -17.14
N SER A 74 16.94 -13.03 -16.82
CA SER A 74 17.98 -12.39 -17.62
C SER A 74 19.34 -12.36 -16.93
N LYS A 75 20.41 -12.36 -17.73
CA LYS A 75 21.79 -12.26 -17.25
C LYS A 75 22.24 -10.80 -17.08
N ASP A 76 21.56 -9.85 -17.71
CA ASP A 76 21.78 -8.40 -17.57
C ASP A 76 20.45 -7.62 -17.38
N LYS A 77 20.40 -6.32 -17.70
CA LYS A 77 19.22 -5.46 -17.54
C LYS A 77 18.59 -5.01 -18.88
N LYS A 78 18.79 -5.77 -19.96
CA LYS A 78 18.25 -5.52 -21.31
C LYS A 78 17.51 -6.75 -21.82
N MET A 79 16.28 -6.56 -22.29
CA MET A 79 15.52 -7.64 -22.94
C MET A 79 16.23 -8.07 -24.23
N GLY A 80 16.57 -9.36 -24.29
CA GLY A 80 17.57 -9.92 -25.17
C GLY A 80 17.48 -11.43 -25.29
N ASP A 81 18.48 -12.14 -24.77
CA ASP A 81 18.57 -13.61 -24.72
C ASP A 81 18.09 -14.11 -23.35
N ASP A 82 16.76 -14.20 -23.18
CA ASP A 82 16.09 -14.37 -21.89
C ASP A 82 15.21 -15.63 -21.85
N SER A 83 15.25 -16.34 -20.72
CA SER A 83 14.45 -17.54 -20.47
C SER A 83 13.17 -17.17 -19.70
N ILE A 84 11.99 -17.41 -20.25
CA ILE A 84 10.72 -16.83 -19.78
C ILE A 84 9.75 -17.91 -19.30
N LEU A 85 9.14 -17.68 -18.13
CA LEU A 85 8.00 -18.39 -17.58
C LEU A 85 6.75 -17.52 -17.74
N ALA A 86 5.66 -18.01 -18.33
CA ALA A 86 4.44 -17.23 -18.51
C ALA A 86 3.19 -17.99 -18.06
N CYS A 87 2.33 -17.29 -17.31
CA CYS A 87 0.95 -17.68 -16.98
C CYS A 87 0.02 -16.84 -17.86
N LEU A 88 -0.75 -17.47 -18.75
CA LEU A 88 -1.65 -16.78 -19.67
C LEU A 88 -3.04 -17.42 -19.75
N LYS A 89 -4.05 -16.57 -19.71
CA LYS A 89 -5.47 -16.88 -19.91
C LYS A 89 -5.73 -17.14 -21.40
N ILE A 90 -6.42 -18.24 -21.70
CA ILE A 90 -6.86 -18.59 -23.05
C ILE A 90 -8.37 -18.31 -23.15
N SER A 91 -8.86 -17.86 -24.30
CA SER A 91 -10.31 -17.68 -24.49
C SER A 91 -11.00 -19.05 -24.46
N GLY A 92 -12.08 -19.18 -23.68
CA GLY A 92 -12.89 -20.40 -23.60
C GLY A 92 -12.24 -21.60 -22.88
N SER A 93 -11.11 -21.42 -22.18
CA SER A 93 -10.46 -22.51 -21.42
C SER A 93 -9.70 -21.96 -20.21
N ASN A 94 -9.28 -22.87 -19.31
CA ASN A 94 -8.43 -22.51 -18.17
C ASN A 94 -7.11 -21.87 -18.64
N PRO A 95 -6.47 -21.00 -17.84
CA PRO A 95 -5.14 -20.50 -18.15
C PRO A 95 -4.13 -21.64 -18.35
N ARG A 96 -3.06 -21.38 -19.10
CA ARG A 96 -1.89 -22.27 -19.18
C ARG A 96 -0.65 -21.63 -18.60
N VAL A 97 0.27 -22.48 -18.14
CA VAL A 97 1.66 -22.12 -17.88
C VAL A 97 2.48 -22.59 -19.07
N GLU A 98 3.36 -21.73 -19.58
CA GLU A 98 4.32 -22.07 -20.64
C GLU A 98 5.74 -21.57 -20.30
N ILE A 99 6.74 -22.21 -20.91
CA ILE A 99 8.11 -21.70 -20.96
C ILE A 99 8.41 -21.30 -22.39
N SER A 100 9.03 -20.13 -22.55
CA SER A 100 9.36 -19.51 -23.84
C SER A 100 10.75 -18.88 -23.77
N TYR A 101 11.36 -18.61 -24.92
CA TYR A 101 12.66 -17.94 -25.02
C TYR A 101 12.58 -16.70 -25.90
N SER A 102 13.16 -15.58 -25.45
CA SER A 102 13.24 -14.35 -26.25
C SER A 102 14.58 -14.26 -26.99
N LYS A 103 14.58 -13.59 -28.14
CA LYS A 103 15.78 -13.27 -28.92
C LYS A 103 15.74 -11.81 -29.35
N GLY A 104 16.40 -10.95 -28.59
CA GLY A 104 16.25 -9.51 -28.69
C GLY A 104 14.89 -9.05 -28.12
N GLN A 105 14.29 -8.05 -28.77
CA GLN A 105 12.97 -7.51 -28.40
C GLN A 105 11.88 -8.02 -29.36
N SER A 106 11.83 -9.34 -29.53
CA SER A 106 10.88 -10.08 -30.37
C SER A 106 9.86 -10.84 -29.52
N THR A 107 8.76 -11.29 -30.13
CA THR A 107 7.79 -12.15 -29.44
C THR A 107 8.45 -13.50 -29.09
N PRO A 108 8.45 -13.94 -27.82
CA PRO A 108 9.13 -15.18 -27.42
C PRO A 108 8.61 -16.44 -28.11
N GLU A 109 9.51 -17.39 -28.34
CA GLU A 109 9.20 -18.72 -28.91
C GLU A 109 8.93 -19.73 -27.79
N THR A 110 7.77 -20.39 -27.80
CA THR A 110 7.36 -21.37 -26.78
C THR A 110 8.10 -22.71 -26.94
N ILE A 111 8.61 -23.26 -25.84
CA ILE A 111 9.42 -24.48 -25.80
C ILE A 111 8.52 -25.69 -25.46
N SER A 112 7.98 -26.33 -26.50
CA SER A 112 7.04 -27.46 -26.36
C SER A 112 7.63 -28.72 -25.70
N ASN A 113 8.94 -28.89 -25.74
CA ASN A 113 9.60 -30.17 -25.42
C ASN A 113 10.10 -30.26 -23.96
N TYR A 114 9.78 -29.28 -23.11
CA TYR A 114 10.22 -29.23 -21.72
C TYR A 114 9.15 -29.77 -20.75
N ASN A 115 9.29 -31.04 -20.36
CA ASN A 115 8.40 -31.69 -19.39
C ASN A 115 8.73 -31.37 -17.92
N GLY A 116 9.49 -30.30 -17.66
CA GLY A 116 9.97 -29.93 -16.32
C GLY A 116 9.03 -29.04 -15.51
N ILE A 117 7.77 -28.88 -15.93
CA ILE A 117 6.70 -28.21 -15.16
C ILE A 117 5.74 -29.29 -14.63
N THR A 118 5.41 -29.25 -13.35
CA THR A 118 4.44 -30.14 -12.70
C THR A 118 3.50 -29.36 -11.76
N SER A 119 2.53 -30.05 -11.15
CA SER A 119 1.65 -29.48 -10.10
C SER A 119 0.78 -28.29 -10.53
N VAL A 120 0.55 -28.08 -11.83
CA VAL A 120 -0.12 -26.90 -12.39
C VAL A 120 -1.56 -26.77 -11.86
N LYS A 121 -1.86 -25.61 -11.28
CA LYS A 121 -3.19 -25.14 -10.89
C LYS A 121 -3.40 -23.75 -11.46
N THR A 122 -4.61 -23.45 -11.93
CA THR A 122 -4.91 -22.20 -12.64
C THR A 122 -6.33 -21.74 -12.37
N GLU A 123 -6.50 -20.43 -12.18
CA GLU A 123 -7.75 -19.81 -11.74
C GLU A 123 -7.92 -18.44 -12.42
N VAL A 124 -9.18 -18.03 -12.61
CA VAL A 124 -9.55 -16.70 -13.14
C VAL A 124 -10.70 -16.16 -12.29
N GLU A 125 -10.45 -15.05 -11.60
CA GLU A 125 -11.35 -14.41 -10.64
C GLU A 125 -11.27 -12.89 -10.87
N ASP A 126 -12.39 -12.20 -11.03
CA ASP A 126 -12.49 -10.74 -11.24
C ASP A 126 -11.42 -10.12 -12.17
N SER A 127 -11.23 -10.74 -13.33
CA SER A 127 -10.24 -10.36 -14.36
C SER A 127 -8.76 -10.45 -13.96
N ARG A 128 -8.45 -11.09 -12.83
CA ARG A 128 -7.11 -11.57 -12.48
C ARG A 128 -6.88 -12.96 -13.07
N VAL A 129 -5.69 -13.19 -13.64
CA VAL A 129 -5.18 -14.55 -13.91
C VAL A 129 -4.31 -14.98 -12.73
N ARG A 130 -4.46 -16.22 -12.24
CA ARG A 130 -3.65 -16.82 -11.18
C ARG A 130 -3.19 -18.22 -11.63
N CYS A 131 -1.88 -18.50 -11.54
CA CYS A 131 -1.29 -19.82 -11.78
C CYS A 131 -0.35 -20.20 -10.65
N SER A 132 -0.36 -21.47 -10.22
CA SER A 132 0.65 -22.04 -9.33
C SER A 132 1.18 -23.35 -9.92
N PHE A 133 2.49 -23.57 -9.88
CA PHE A 133 3.14 -24.73 -10.52
C PHE A 133 4.54 -24.99 -9.92
N SER A 134 5.02 -26.22 -10.03
CA SER A 134 6.40 -26.59 -9.67
C SER A 134 7.26 -26.63 -10.94
N ARG A 135 8.51 -26.16 -10.87
CA ARG A 135 9.47 -26.18 -11.99
C ARG A 135 10.78 -26.84 -11.57
N ASN A 136 11.30 -27.76 -12.40
CA ASN A 136 12.62 -28.36 -12.19
C ASN A 136 13.76 -27.33 -12.35
N LYS A 137 14.75 -27.37 -11.44
CA LYS A 137 15.88 -26.43 -11.42
C LYS A 137 16.84 -26.57 -12.61
N ALA A 138 16.94 -27.75 -13.21
CA ALA A 138 17.94 -28.06 -14.23
C ALA A 138 17.80 -27.20 -15.50
N GLN A 139 18.96 -26.93 -16.12
CA GLN A 139 19.03 -26.35 -17.46
C GLN A 139 18.53 -27.35 -18.51
N PHE A 140 17.82 -26.86 -19.53
CA PHE A 140 17.39 -27.66 -20.68
C PHE A 140 17.70 -26.91 -21.99
N GLY A 141 18.54 -27.51 -22.83
CA GLY A 141 19.13 -26.84 -24.00
C GLY A 141 19.94 -25.59 -23.61
N SER A 142 20.02 -24.63 -24.52
CA SER A 142 20.55 -23.28 -24.25
C SER A 142 19.48 -22.28 -23.79
N GLN A 143 18.19 -22.65 -23.89
CA GLN A 143 17.05 -21.74 -23.81
C GLN A 143 16.32 -21.78 -22.45
N VAL A 144 16.37 -22.89 -21.71
CA VAL A 144 15.81 -23.00 -20.36
C VAL A 144 16.93 -22.86 -19.33
N PHE A 145 17.02 -21.71 -18.66
CA PHE A 145 18.14 -21.41 -17.76
C PHE A 145 18.07 -22.19 -16.44
N ASN A 146 19.23 -22.64 -15.96
CA ASN A 146 19.40 -23.23 -14.62
C ASN A 146 18.86 -22.26 -13.53
N ILE A 147 18.20 -22.77 -12.49
CA ILE A 147 17.81 -22.01 -11.29
C ILE A 147 18.24 -22.71 -9.99
N SER A 148 19.37 -23.40 -10.04
CA SER A 148 20.04 -23.99 -8.87
C SER A 148 20.66 -22.92 -7.96
N ALA A 149 20.92 -23.27 -6.70
CA ALA A 149 21.52 -22.35 -5.73
C ALA A 149 22.86 -21.78 -6.23
N GLY A 150 23.08 -20.49 -5.99
CA GLY A 150 24.19 -19.71 -6.52
C GLY A 150 24.00 -19.17 -7.94
N THR A 151 22.86 -19.44 -8.61
CA THR A 151 22.55 -18.83 -9.92
C THR A 151 21.64 -17.61 -9.74
N GLU A 152 22.18 -16.42 -10.01
CA GLU A 152 21.43 -15.17 -9.90
C GLU A 152 21.04 -14.56 -11.25
N TYR A 153 19.76 -14.21 -11.39
CA TYR A 153 19.21 -13.55 -12.59
C TYR A 153 18.55 -12.22 -12.24
N HIS A 154 18.52 -11.29 -13.19
CA HIS A 154 17.57 -10.19 -13.14
C HIS A 154 16.19 -10.74 -13.52
N LEU A 155 15.21 -10.57 -12.64
CA LEU A 155 13.84 -10.96 -12.90
C LEU A 155 13.15 -9.83 -13.68
N PHE A 156 12.76 -10.12 -14.92
CA PHE A 156 11.96 -9.23 -15.75
C PHE A 156 10.50 -9.64 -15.59
N VAL A 157 9.70 -8.81 -14.92
CA VAL A 157 8.27 -9.09 -14.76
C VAL A 157 7.47 -8.24 -15.72
N ALA A 158 6.59 -8.88 -16.49
CA ALA A 158 5.78 -8.24 -17.52
C ALA A 158 4.34 -8.76 -17.48
N ARG A 159 3.37 -7.89 -17.79
CA ARG A 159 1.94 -8.25 -17.78
C ARG A 159 1.18 -7.54 -18.89
N GLY A 160 0.13 -8.16 -19.42
CA GLY A 160 -0.63 -7.60 -20.54
C GLY A 160 -1.74 -8.51 -21.05
N SER A 161 -2.25 -8.22 -22.25
CA SER A 161 -3.30 -9.01 -22.90
C SER A 161 -2.75 -10.10 -23.80
N VAL A 162 -3.59 -11.08 -24.13
CA VAL A 162 -3.26 -12.22 -25.00
C VAL A 162 -3.97 -12.04 -26.35
N SER A 163 -3.26 -12.25 -27.45
CA SER A 163 -3.84 -12.31 -28.81
C SER A 163 -3.40 -13.60 -29.46
N ASP A 164 -4.29 -14.29 -30.18
CA ASP A 164 -3.96 -15.50 -30.96
C ASP A 164 -3.28 -16.60 -30.12
N SER A 165 -3.64 -16.68 -28.83
CA SER A 165 -3.02 -17.51 -27.80
C SER A 165 -1.51 -17.28 -27.60
N LYS A 166 -1.03 -16.06 -27.84
CA LYS A 166 0.35 -15.59 -27.67
C LYS A 166 0.42 -14.31 -26.82
N LEU A 167 1.59 -14.08 -26.22
CA LEU A 167 1.88 -12.88 -25.42
C LEU A 167 1.94 -11.64 -26.32
N THR A 168 1.15 -10.60 -26.01
CA THR A 168 1.26 -9.28 -26.68
C THR A 168 2.30 -8.38 -25.98
N TYR A 169 2.73 -7.31 -26.65
CA TYR A 169 3.70 -6.37 -26.09
C TYR A 169 3.15 -5.65 -24.84
N HIS A 170 3.75 -5.93 -23.67
CA HIS A 170 3.38 -5.39 -22.35
C HIS A 170 3.43 -3.86 -22.21
N GLY A 171 3.96 -3.12 -23.19
CA GLY A 171 4.06 -1.66 -23.08
C GLY A 171 4.91 -1.24 -21.88
N ASP A 172 4.35 -0.37 -21.04
CA ASP A 172 4.98 0.12 -19.81
C ASP A 172 4.71 -0.75 -18.56
N ASN A 173 3.91 -1.82 -18.70
CA ASN A 173 3.64 -2.80 -17.64
C ASN A 173 4.79 -3.80 -17.49
N LYS A 174 6.01 -3.29 -17.29
CA LYS A 174 7.26 -4.06 -17.19
C LYS A 174 8.16 -3.53 -16.07
N LYS A 175 8.68 -4.42 -15.23
CA LYS A 175 9.65 -4.11 -14.17
C LYS A 175 10.87 -5.02 -14.25
N ILE A 176 11.97 -4.58 -13.66
CA ILE A 176 13.22 -5.34 -13.59
C ILE A 176 13.77 -5.23 -12.17
N THR A 177 14.11 -6.38 -11.58
CA THR A 177 14.74 -6.45 -10.25
C THR A 177 16.26 -6.27 -10.34
N ASP A 178 16.93 -6.10 -9.19
CA ASP A 178 18.33 -6.49 -9.08
C ASP A 178 18.48 -8.02 -9.15
N LYS A 179 19.71 -8.52 -9.09
CA LYS A 179 19.97 -9.96 -9.17
C LYS A 179 19.27 -10.73 -8.04
N VAL A 180 18.64 -11.86 -8.38
CA VAL A 180 17.92 -12.75 -7.46
C VAL A 180 18.30 -14.19 -7.76
N ASP A 181 18.71 -14.93 -6.73
CA ASP A 181 18.75 -16.39 -6.71
C ASP A 181 17.38 -16.92 -6.28
N LEU A 182 16.76 -17.75 -7.13
CA LEU A 182 15.40 -18.28 -6.92
C LEU A 182 15.33 -19.46 -5.93
N THR A 183 16.46 -19.91 -5.37
CA THR A 183 16.47 -20.72 -4.15
C THR A 183 16.41 -19.87 -2.87
N THR A 184 16.71 -18.56 -2.97
CA THR A 184 16.69 -17.66 -1.82
C THR A 184 15.32 -17.04 -1.60
N LYS A 185 14.98 -16.79 -0.33
CA LYS A 185 13.71 -16.18 0.11
C LYS A 185 13.72 -14.65 -0.07
N LYS A 186 14.22 -14.14 -1.18
CA LYS A 186 14.38 -12.69 -1.38
C LYS A 186 13.04 -12.02 -1.63
N ASN A 187 12.68 -11.04 -0.79
CA ASN A 187 11.59 -10.11 -1.07
C ASN A 187 12.17 -8.97 -1.93
N THR A 188 11.67 -8.77 -3.14
CA THR A 188 12.17 -7.77 -4.10
C THR A 188 11.05 -6.90 -4.65
N GLY A 189 11.31 -5.59 -4.73
CA GLY A 189 10.46 -4.64 -5.43
C GLY A 189 10.65 -4.69 -6.95
N GLY A 190 9.62 -4.29 -7.68
CA GLY A 190 9.61 -4.15 -9.13
C GLY A 190 10.10 -2.78 -9.57
N SER A 191 11.42 -2.59 -9.62
CA SER A 191 11.99 -1.31 -10.05
C SER A 191 11.65 -1.01 -11.52
N ASN A 192 11.33 0.25 -11.82
CA ASN A 192 11.32 0.72 -13.20
C ASN A 192 12.78 0.82 -13.66
N ALA A 193 13.24 -0.12 -14.48
CA ALA A 193 14.56 -0.05 -15.08
C ALA A 193 14.63 0.99 -16.19
N ALA A 194 14.72 2.25 -15.77
CA ALA A 194 15.63 3.19 -16.41
C ALA A 194 17.06 2.73 -16.10
N PRO A 195 17.87 2.34 -17.10
CA PRO A 195 19.31 2.23 -16.94
C PRO A 195 19.89 3.52 -16.33
N GLY A 196 20.98 3.41 -15.57
CA GLY A 196 21.59 4.56 -14.87
C GLY A 196 21.86 5.75 -15.80
N ARG A 197 22.23 5.50 -17.06
CA ARG A 197 22.45 6.52 -18.09
C ARG A 197 21.18 7.30 -18.45
N VAL A 198 20.01 6.67 -18.44
CA VAL A 198 18.71 7.33 -18.70
C VAL A 198 18.30 8.22 -17.52
N LYS A 199 18.52 7.76 -16.28
CA LYS A 199 18.32 8.59 -15.08
C LYS A 199 19.27 9.81 -15.08
N ALA A 200 20.55 9.58 -15.39
CA ALA A 200 21.55 10.64 -15.51
C ALA A 200 21.22 11.64 -16.63
N HIS A 201 20.80 11.17 -17.81
CA HIS A 201 20.32 12.02 -18.90
C HIS A 201 19.18 12.95 -18.43
N ALA A 202 18.14 12.40 -17.80
CA ALA A 202 17.00 13.21 -17.34
C ALA A 202 17.39 14.22 -16.25
N ALA A 203 18.25 13.84 -15.31
CA ALA A 203 18.74 14.74 -14.25
C ALA A 203 19.60 15.88 -14.81
N LEU A 204 20.55 15.57 -15.71
CA LEU A 204 21.43 16.55 -16.34
C LEU A 204 20.66 17.49 -17.28
N MET A 205 19.71 16.98 -18.08
CA MET A 205 18.82 17.83 -18.88
C MET A 205 17.94 18.72 -18.00
N THR A 206 17.43 18.22 -16.87
CA THR A 206 16.65 19.04 -15.93
C THR A 206 17.50 20.16 -15.35
N LEU A 207 18.72 19.87 -14.88
CA LEU A 207 19.63 20.87 -14.35
C LEU A 207 20.03 21.92 -15.41
N ALA A 208 20.26 21.49 -16.65
CA ALA A 208 20.54 22.41 -17.76
C ALA A 208 19.35 23.33 -18.08
N TRP A 209 18.16 22.75 -18.32
CA TRP A 209 17.04 23.46 -18.93
C TRP A 209 16.03 24.07 -17.95
N ALA A 210 16.03 23.64 -16.68
CA ALA A 210 15.24 24.25 -15.60
C ALA A 210 16.07 25.15 -14.66
N PHE A 211 17.40 25.24 -14.82
CA PHE A 211 18.23 26.16 -14.03
C PHE A 211 19.21 26.94 -14.90
N PHE A 212 20.21 26.29 -15.48
CA PHE A 212 21.32 26.98 -16.13
C PHE A 212 20.90 27.87 -17.32
N ILE A 213 20.11 27.33 -18.26
CA ILE A 213 19.63 28.09 -19.43
C ILE A 213 18.63 29.20 -19.03
N PRO A 214 17.58 28.95 -18.22
CA PRO A 214 16.68 30.01 -17.75
C PRO A 214 17.40 31.18 -17.05
N CYS A 215 18.30 30.89 -16.11
CA CYS A 215 19.09 31.92 -15.42
C CYS A 215 19.97 32.71 -16.39
N GLY A 216 20.63 32.03 -17.34
CA GLY A 216 21.43 32.68 -18.37
C GLY A 216 20.63 33.66 -19.25
N VAL A 217 19.42 33.26 -19.68
CA VAL A 217 18.52 34.13 -20.46
C VAL A 217 18.00 35.30 -19.62
N PHE A 218 17.61 35.05 -18.38
CA PHE A 218 17.09 36.07 -17.46
C PHE A 218 18.13 37.16 -17.15
N ILE A 219 19.38 36.77 -16.90
CA ILE A 219 20.50 37.69 -16.67
C ILE A 219 20.76 38.58 -17.90
N ALA A 220 20.80 38.01 -19.10
CA ALA A 220 21.01 38.79 -20.32
C ALA A 220 19.82 39.72 -20.67
N ARG A 221 18.61 39.39 -20.22
CA ARG A 221 17.41 40.20 -20.48
C ARG A 221 17.26 41.36 -19.50
N TYR A 222 17.40 41.13 -18.20
CA TYR A 222 17.02 42.10 -17.16
C TYR A 222 18.23 42.68 -16.41
N TYR A 223 19.29 41.90 -16.20
CA TYR A 223 20.46 42.35 -15.41
C TYR A 223 21.47 43.16 -16.23
N LYS A 224 21.27 43.22 -17.56
CA LYS A 224 22.06 44.01 -18.52
C LYS A 224 22.21 45.48 -18.09
N ASP A 225 21.12 46.08 -17.63
CA ASP A 225 21.05 47.52 -17.38
C ASP A 225 21.28 47.83 -15.88
N TYR A 226 20.72 47.04 -14.94
CA TYR A 226 20.99 47.17 -13.50
C TYR A 226 22.45 46.91 -13.10
N ILE A 227 23.17 46.01 -13.79
CA ILE A 227 24.58 45.67 -13.50
C ILE A 227 25.53 46.21 -14.59
N GLY A 228 25.03 47.04 -15.52
CA GLY A 228 25.74 47.51 -16.70
C GLY A 228 27.07 48.25 -16.44
N ASN A 229 27.27 48.77 -15.23
CA ASN A 229 28.43 49.58 -14.83
C ASN A 229 29.48 48.83 -13.97
N LYS A 230 29.30 47.52 -13.72
CA LYS A 230 30.31 46.70 -13.02
C LYS A 230 31.02 45.79 -14.01
N ASP A 231 32.30 46.06 -14.26
CA ASP A 231 33.17 45.19 -15.04
C ASP A 231 33.89 44.16 -14.16
N CYS A 232 34.04 42.95 -14.68
CA CYS A 232 34.81 41.87 -14.08
C CYS A 232 35.79 41.35 -15.14
N LYS A 233 37.10 41.41 -14.86
CA LYS A 233 38.17 41.05 -15.81
C LYS A 233 38.04 41.74 -17.19
N GLY A 234 37.72 43.03 -17.20
CA GLY A 234 37.57 43.84 -18.42
C GLY A 234 36.28 43.56 -19.22
N VAL A 235 35.29 42.89 -18.63
CA VAL A 235 34.03 42.52 -19.29
C VAL A 235 32.84 42.80 -18.37
N LYS A 236 31.78 43.42 -18.90
CA LYS A 236 30.55 43.72 -18.15
C LYS A 236 30.01 42.46 -17.45
N LEU A 237 29.79 42.54 -16.14
CA LEU A 237 29.53 41.39 -15.27
C LEU A 237 28.31 40.56 -15.71
N TRP A 238 27.24 41.20 -16.20
CA TRP A 238 26.07 40.48 -16.73
C TRP A 238 26.43 39.56 -17.91
N PHE A 239 27.36 39.96 -18.79
CA PHE A 239 27.77 39.22 -19.97
C PHE A 239 28.71 38.06 -19.60
N TRP A 240 29.56 38.27 -18.58
CA TRP A 240 30.36 37.20 -17.99
C TRP A 240 29.48 36.12 -17.34
N LEU A 241 28.51 36.52 -16.51
CA LEU A 241 27.54 35.62 -15.88
C LEU A 241 26.70 34.87 -16.91
N HIS A 242 26.10 35.58 -17.89
CA HIS A 242 25.32 34.98 -18.97
C HIS A 242 26.12 33.89 -19.70
N ARG A 243 27.38 34.17 -20.07
CA ARG A 243 28.25 33.18 -20.72
C ARG A 243 28.49 31.94 -19.86
N ILE A 244 28.76 32.10 -18.57
CA ILE A 244 28.95 30.96 -17.65
C ILE A 244 27.68 30.11 -17.58
N PHE A 245 26.53 30.73 -17.29
CA PHE A 245 25.27 30.01 -17.17
C PHE A 245 24.88 29.26 -18.45
N VAL A 246 24.99 29.90 -19.62
CA VAL A 246 24.68 29.25 -20.91
C VAL A 246 25.68 28.14 -21.24
N LEU A 247 26.99 28.37 -21.11
CA LEU A 247 28.00 27.36 -21.42
C LEU A 247 27.91 26.14 -20.49
N SER A 248 27.63 26.33 -19.20
CA SER A 248 27.35 25.23 -18.26
C SER A 248 26.11 24.43 -18.68
N GLY A 249 25.01 25.09 -19.05
CA GLY A 249 23.81 24.43 -19.54
C GLY A 249 24.04 23.61 -20.82
N VAL A 250 24.83 24.13 -21.76
CA VAL A 250 25.17 23.45 -23.02
C VAL A 250 26.12 22.27 -22.77
N LEU A 251 27.09 22.40 -21.87
CA LEU A 251 27.98 21.31 -21.46
C LEU A 251 27.20 20.14 -20.82
N LEU A 252 26.34 20.45 -19.84
CA LEU A 252 25.48 19.46 -19.20
C LEU A 252 24.54 18.78 -20.20
N SER A 253 23.95 19.54 -21.12
CA SER A 253 23.11 19.02 -22.20
C SER A 253 23.89 18.09 -23.13
N SER A 254 25.13 18.44 -23.49
CA SER A 254 25.99 17.65 -24.37
C SER A 254 26.33 16.29 -23.75
N ILE A 255 26.72 16.28 -22.47
CA ILE A 255 26.99 15.05 -21.71
C ILE A 255 25.72 14.19 -21.63
N ALA A 256 24.57 14.80 -21.30
CA ALA A 256 23.29 14.10 -21.23
C ALA A 256 22.87 13.49 -22.58
N PHE A 257 23.09 14.22 -23.67
CA PHE A 257 22.77 13.78 -25.03
C PHE A 257 23.62 12.57 -25.43
N ILE A 258 24.95 12.62 -25.21
CA ILE A 258 25.84 11.47 -25.45
C ILE A 258 25.41 10.25 -24.63
N LEU A 259 25.09 10.44 -23.34
CA LEU A 259 24.68 9.34 -22.44
C LEU A 259 23.44 8.58 -22.94
N ILE A 260 22.43 9.26 -23.50
CA ILE A 260 21.22 8.57 -23.98
C ILE A 260 21.43 7.85 -25.30
N PHE A 261 22.24 8.40 -26.23
CA PHE A 261 22.57 7.70 -27.48
C PHE A 261 23.38 6.42 -27.24
N VAL A 262 24.36 6.46 -26.31
CA VAL A 262 25.14 5.26 -25.93
C VAL A 262 24.28 4.21 -25.22
N GLU A 263 23.24 4.62 -24.47
CA GLU A 263 22.33 3.66 -23.83
C GLU A 263 21.33 3.03 -24.80
N VAL A 264 20.82 3.80 -25.76
CA VAL A 264 19.89 3.31 -26.79
C VAL A 264 20.60 2.48 -27.85
N GLY A 265 21.88 2.76 -28.12
CA GLY A 265 22.67 2.10 -29.18
C GLY A 265 22.31 2.57 -30.60
N GLY A 266 21.58 3.67 -30.73
CA GLY A 266 21.06 4.15 -32.01
C GLY A 266 19.92 5.16 -31.84
N TYR A 267 19.10 5.32 -32.89
CA TYR A 267 17.91 6.19 -32.85
C TYR A 267 16.77 5.52 -32.08
N SER A 268 16.10 6.25 -31.19
CA SER A 268 14.97 5.74 -30.41
C SER A 268 13.64 5.89 -31.15
N SER A 269 12.85 4.81 -31.24
CA SER A 269 11.51 4.81 -31.84
C SER A 269 10.41 4.51 -30.80
N PRO A 270 9.89 5.53 -30.07
CA PRO A 270 8.78 5.36 -29.14
C PRO A 270 7.48 4.88 -29.79
N ALA A 271 6.59 4.28 -28.99
CA ALA A 271 5.38 3.62 -29.48
C ALA A 271 4.33 4.60 -30.07
N THR A 272 4.12 5.76 -29.45
CA THR A 272 3.04 6.69 -29.84
C THR A 272 3.55 7.89 -30.65
N SER A 273 2.75 8.40 -31.57
CA SER A 273 3.13 9.56 -32.41
C SER A 273 3.55 10.79 -31.61
N PHE A 274 2.93 11.02 -30.44
CA PHE A 274 3.33 12.08 -29.51
C PHE A 274 4.71 11.83 -28.87
N THR A 275 5.00 10.60 -28.43
CA THR A 275 6.30 10.29 -27.82
C THR A 275 7.45 10.26 -28.84
N LYS A 276 7.15 9.92 -30.11
CA LYS A 276 8.11 10.04 -31.23
C LYS A 276 8.62 11.47 -31.46
N ALA A 277 7.90 12.50 -31.00
CA ALA A 277 8.35 13.89 -31.11
C ALA A 277 9.57 14.22 -30.22
N HIS A 278 9.77 13.51 -29.10
CA HIS A 278 10.86 13.81 -28.15
C HIS A 278 12.27 13.71 -28.79
N PRO A 279 12.69 12.60 -29.43
CA PRO A 279 14.00 12.53 -30.08
C PRO A 279 14.14 13.54 -31.23
N ILE A 280 13.10 13.73 -32.06
CA ILE A 280 13.12 14.65 -33.20
C ILE A 280 13.37 16.08 -32.74
N VAL A 281 12.51 16.60 -31.85
CA VAL A 281 12.62 17.98 -31.36
C VAL A 281 13.83 18.13 -30.44
N GLY A 282 14.24 17.08 -29.71
CA GLY A 282 15.47 17.06 -28.91
C GLY A 282 16.74 17.26 -29.73
N ILE A 283 16.85 16.64 -30.92
CA ILE A 283 17.96 16.87 -31.85
C ILE A 283 17.98 18.31 -32.37
N ILE A 284 16.81 18.86 -32.71
CA ILE A 284 16.66 20.26 -33.16
C ILE A 284 17.07 21.25 -32.04
N VAL A 285 16.59 21.03 -30.82
CA VAL A 285 16.94 21.82 -29.63
C VAL A 285 18.42 21.76 -29.35
N MET A 286 19.04 20.58 -29.38
CA MET A 286 20.48 20.41 -29.15
C MET A 286 21.30 21.13 -30.23
N SER A 287 20.85 21.08 -31.48
CA SER A 287 21.48 21.78 -32.60
C SER A 287 21.47 23.31 -32.36
N PHE A 288 20.32 23.88 -32.01
CA PHE A 288 20.23 25.30 -31.65
C PHE A 288 21.03 25.65 -30.38
N ALA A 289 21.08 24.76 -29.39
CA ALA A 289 21.82 24.96 -28.14
C ALA A 289 23.35 25.00 -28.36
N VAL A 290 23.88 24.33 -29.38
CA VAL A 290 25.30 24.41 -29.78
C VAL A 290 25.56 25.58 -30.73
N ILE A 291 24.68 25.82 -31.70
CA ILE A 291 24.82 26.91 -32.67
C ILE A 291 24.75 28.29 -31.99
N ASN A 292 23.87 28.49 -31.00
CA ASN A 292 23.66 29.81 -30.41
C ASN A 292 24.89 30.38 -29.65
N PRO A 293 25.62 29.57 -28.83
CA PRO A 293 26.94 29.96 -28.32
C PRO A 293 27.99 30.21 -29.41
N ILE A 294 28.02 29.42 -30.49
CA ILE A 294 28.98 29.60 -31.59
C ILE A 294 28.74 30.95 -32.29
N MET A 295 27.48 31.30 -32.59
CA MET A 295 27.13 32.64 -33.05
C MET A 295 27.59 33.72 -32.04
N GLY A 296 27.42 33.46 -30.73
CA GLY A 296 27.89 34.35 -29.66
C GLY A 296 29.41 34.52 -29.57
N MET A 297 30.20 33.56 -30.07
CA MET A 297 31.65 33.69 -30.23
C MET A 297 32.00 34.48 -31.50
N LEU A 298 31.27 34.27 -32.60
CA LEU A 298 31.38 35.00 -33.86
C LEU A 298 30.67 36.38 -33.84
N ARG A 299 30.46 36.94 -32.65
CA ARG A 299 29.73 38.19 -32.41
C ARG A 299 30.46 39.38 -33.04
N PRO A 300 29.85 40.10 -34.01
CA PRO A 300 30.45 41.29 -34.62
C PRO A 300 30.78 42.39 -33.60
N GLY A 301 31.69 43.29 -33.98
CA GLY A 301 32.00 44.53 -33.25
C GLY A 301 30.75 45.39 -32.96
N LEU A 302 30.88 46.38 -32.09
CA LEU A 302 29.75 47.27 -31.74
C LEU A 302 29.24 48.03 -32.96
N ASP A 303 30.17 48.45 -33.82
CA ASP A 303 29.98 49.42 -34.91
C ASP A 303 29.76 48.74 -36.27
N SER A 304 29.58 47.41 -36.29
CA SER A 304 29.40 46.62 -37.50
C SER A 304 27.95 46.67 -38.01
N GLN A 305 27.74 46.92 -39.30
CA GLN A 305 26.42 46.88 -39.94
C GLN A 305 25.65 45.57 -39.68
N HIS A 306 26.35 44.43 -39.60
CA HIS A 306 25.74 43.11 -39.37
C HIS A 306 25.35 42.86 -37.90
N ARG A 307 25.66 43.80 -36.99
CA ARG A 307 25.42 43.65 -35.55
C ARG A 307 23.93 43.56 -35.20
N SER A 308 23.05 44.27 -35.92
CA SER A 308 21.59 44.19 -35.75
C SER A 308 21.04 42.82 -36.17
N THR A 309 21.48 42.32 -37.33
CA THR A 309 21.16 40.97 -37.82
C THR A 309 21.63 39.90 -36.83
N PHE A 310 22.88 39.99 -36.36
CA PHE A 310 23.41 39.09 -35.33
C PHE A 310 22.54 39.07 -34.07
N VAL A 311 22.23 40.24 -33.50
CA VAL A 311 21.40 40.33 -32.28
C VAL A 311 20.03 39.70 -32.52
N THR A 312 19.42 39.96 -33.69
CA THR A 312 18.11 39.41 -34.05
C THR A 312 18.16 37.88 -34.17
N CYS A 313 19.08 37.33 -34.95
CA CYS A 313 19.22 35.89 -35.14
C CYS A 313 19.57 35.15 -33.84
N HIS A 314 20.54 35.65 -33.06
CA HIS A 314 20.92 35.08 -31.76
C HIS A 314 19.77 35.10 -30.74
N THR A 315 18.95 36.16 -30.75
CA THR A 315 17.77 36.28 -29.89
C THR A 315 16.67 35.30 -30.30
N ILE A 316 16.39 35.18 -31.61
CA ILE A 316 15.36 34.25 -32.14
C ILE A 316 15.76 32.80 -31.88
N VAL A 317 16.99 32.40 -32.22
CA VAL A 317 17.47 31.02 -31.98
C VAL A 317 17.50 30.71 -30.49
N GLY A 318 17.89 31.68 -29.65
CA GLY A 318 17.83 31.54 -28.18
C GLY A 318 16.42 31.26 -27.65
N TYR A 319 15.41 32.05 -28.03
CA TYR A 319 14.03 31.84 -27.55
C TYR A 319 13.35 30.61 -28.18
N LEU A 320 13.66 30.25 -29.43
CA LEU A 320 13.19 29.01 -30.04
C LEU A 320 13.78 27.79 -29.32
N SER A 321 15.10 27.79 -29.08
CA SER A 321 15.80 26.72 -28.35
C SER A 321 15.24 26.55 -26.93
N TYR A 322 15.02 27.65 -26.20
CA TYR A 322 14.40 27.66 -24.87
C TYR A 322 12.97 27.06 -24.88
N SER A 323 12.11 27.55 -25.78
CA SER A 323 10.70 27.16 -25.83
C SER A 323 10.50 25.71 -26.26
N LEU A 324 11.26 25.26 -27.27
CA LEU A 324 11.26 23.87 -27.72
C LEU A 324 11.93 22.94 -26.68
N GLY A 325 12.96 23.42 -25.97
CA GLY A 325 13.59 22.67 -24.86
C GLY A 325 12.60 22.36 -23.75
N PHE A 326 11.82 23.34 -23.31
CA PHE A 326 10.75 23.13 -22.33
C PHE A 326 9.68 22.14 -22.83
N PHE A 327 9.29 22.21 -24.10
CA PHE A 327 8.40 21.23 -24.71
C PHE A 327 9.00 19.80 -24.70
N VAL A 328 10.27 19.65 -25.10
CA VAL A 328 10.99 18.36 -25.09
C VAL A 328 11.06 17.76 -23.69
N MET A 329 11.26 18.57 -22.65
CA MET A 329 11.20 18.12 -21.25
C MET A 329 9.81 17.57 -20.89
N MET A 330 8.74 18.30 -21.23
CA MET A 330 7.37 17.84 -20.96
C MET A 330 7.06 16.50 -21.66
N VAL A 331 7.41 16.34 -22.94
CA VAL A 331 7.26 15.05 -23.65
C VAL A 331 8.16 13.97 -23.02
N GLY A 332 9.36 14.34 -22.54
CA GLY A 332 10.28 13.45 -21.84
C GLY A 332 9.68 12.82 -20.57
N THR A 333 8.85 13.56 -19.82
CA THR A 333 8.12 13.01 -18.65
C THR A 333 7.10 11.93 -19.03
N ARG A 334 6.70 11.85 -20.30
CA ARG A 334 5.75 10.86 -20.84
C ARG A 334 6.44 9.65 -21.47
N LEU A 335 7.77 9.52 -21.35
CA LEU A 335 8.51 8.33 -21.77
C LEU A 335 8.55 7.28 -20.65
N GLY A 336 7.87 6.14 -20.87
CA GLY A 336 7.77 5.05 -19.90
C GLY A 336 9.10 4.43 -19.45
N LYS A 337 10.23 4.69 -20.13
CA LYS A 337 11.56 4.22 -19.72
C LYS A 337 11.96 4.63 -18.30
N ILE A 338 11.49 5.77 -17.78
CA ILE A 338 11.72 6.18 -16.38
C ILE A 338 10.45 5.98 -15.53
N ASN A 339 9.27 5.97 -16.15
CA ASN A 339 7.97 5.91 -15.48
C ASN A 339 7.88 6.97 -14.36
N MET A 340 8.14 8.23 -14.76
CA MET A 340 8.09 9.39 -13.86
C MET A 340 6.69 9.57 -13.28
N PRO A 341 6.55 9.97 -11.99
CA PRO A 341 5.25 10.27 -11.42
C PRO A 341 4.49 11.31 -12.24
N LYS A 342 3.18 11.08 -12.45
CA LYS A 342 2.32 11.96 -13.28
C LYS A 342 2.32 13.43 -12.81
N TRP A 343 2.63 13.69 -11.53
CA TRP A 343 2.75 15.03 -10.96
C TRP A 343 4.02 15.81 -11.38
N MET A 344 5.08 15.14 -11.87
CA MET A 344 6.29 15.82 -12.35
C MET A 344 5.99 16.80 -13.51
N LEU A 345 4.98 16.51 -14.33
CA LEU A 345 4.53 17.43 -15.38
C LEU A 345 4.02 18.76 -14.80
N TRP A 346 3.29 18.72 -13.68
CA TRP A 346 2.80 19.92 -13.00
C TRP A 346 3.93 20.73 -12.35
N VAL A 347 5.02 20.09 -11.91
CA VAL A 347 6.22 20.81 -11.44
C VAL A 347 6.86 21.59 -12.58
N TYR A 348 7.05 20.98 -13.76
CA TYR A 348 7.57 21.73 -14.92
C TYR A 348 6.61 22.83 -15.38
N PHE A 349 5.29 22.59 -15.35
CA PHE A 349 4.30 23.62 -15.68
C PHE A 349 4.35 24.80 -14.69
N GLY A 350 4.32 24.53 -13.38
CA GLY A 350 4.43 25.55 -12.33
C GLY A 350 5.77 26.31 -12.38
N HIS A 351 6.85 25.63 -12.72
CA HIS A 351 8.17 26.22 -12.96
C HIS A 351 8.16 27.20 -14.15
N CYS A 352 7.50 26.85 -15.25
CA CYS A 352 7.30 27.75 -16.39
C CYS A 352 6.44 28.96 -16.00
N MET A 353 5.34 28.75 -15.27
CA MET A 353 4.51 29.84 -14.74
C MET A 353 5.29 30.76 -13.80
N PHE A 354 6.17 30.22 -12.95
CA PHE A 354 7.07 31.01 -12.09
C PHE A 354 8.02 31.89 -12.90
N TYR A 355 8.67 31.36 -13.93
CA TYR A 355 9.55 32.16 -14.80
C TYR A 355 8.79 33.23 -15.61
N ILE A 356 7.55 32.95 -16.02
CA ILE A 356 6.67 33.92 -16.67
C ILE A 356 6.27 35.03 -15.68
N ALA A 357 5.84 34.66 -14.46
CA ALA A 357 5.48 35.61 -13.41
C ALA A 357 6.67 36.50 -13.03
N LEU A 358 7.86 35.93 -12.83
CA LEU A 358 9.09 36.67 -12.56
C LEU A 358 9.44 37.62 -13.73
N SER A 359 9.26 37.18 -14.97
CA SER A 359 9.48 38.01 -16.18
C SER A 359 8.47 39.16 -16.31
N ILE A 360 7.24 38.98 -15.80
CA ILE A 360 6.21 40.03 -15.72
C ILE A 360 6.55 41.00 -14.59
N LEU A 361 6.90 40.50 -13.40
CA LEU A 361 7.30 41.33 -12.25
C LEU A 361 8.49 42.23 -12.57
N MET A 362 9.52 41.71 -13.24
CA MET A 362 10.64 42.55 -13.70
C MET A 362 10.17 43.64 -14.68
N ARG A 363 9.31 43.32 -15.67
CA ARG A 363 8.76 44.35 -16.58
C ARG A 363 7.93 45.41 -15.85
N ILE A 364 7.22 45.05 -14.78
CA ILE A 364 6.48 45.99 -13.95
C ILE A 364 7.46 46.88 -13.16
N ALA A 365 8.55 46.33 -12.63
CA ALA A 365 9.61 47.10 -11.98
C ALA A 365 10.34 48.04 -12.97
N ASP A 366 10.65 47.56 -14.17
CA ASP A 366 11.26 48.36 -15.26
C ASP A 366 10.33 49.50 -15.70
N TYR A 367 9.01 49.24 -15.81
CA TYR A 367 8.02 50.27 -16.11
C TYR A 367 7.84 51.27 -14.94
N ALA A 368 7.81 50.79 -13.71
CA ALA A 368 7.68 51.63 -12.52
C ALA A 368 8.89 52.55 -12.34
N THR A 369 10.11 52.03 -12.52
CA THR A 369 11.36 52.83 -12.47
C THR A 369 11.47 53.79 -13.65
N ALA A 370 11.10 53.39 -14.87
CA ALA A 370 11.04 54.31 -16.01
C ALA A 370 9.99 55.42 -15.80
N SER A 371 8.82 55.10 -15.23
CA SER A 371 7.78 56.06 -14.87
C SER A 371 8.24 57.01 -13.76
N HIS A 372 8.92 56.50 -12.73
CA HIS A 372 9.52 57.28 -11.65
C HIS A 372 10.60 58.24 -12.17
N ASN A 373 11.52 57.77 -13.01
CA ASN A 373 12.56 58.61 -13.60
C ASN A 373 11.96 59.65 -14.55
N LYS A 374 10.91 59.31 -15.32
CA LYS A 374 10.16 60.29 -16.14
C LYS A 374 9.39 61.30 -15.29
N LYS A 375 8.96 60.94 -14.08
CA LYS A 375 8.40 61.89 -13.10
C LYS A 375 9.47 62.79 -12.50
N ILE A 376 10.67 62.29 -12.19
CA ILE A 376 11.79 63.12 -11.70
C ILE A 376 12.23 64.12 -12.77
N THR A 377 12.53 63.67 -13.99
CA THR A 377 12.90 64.60 -15.08
C THR A 377 11.72 65.49 -15.51
N GLY A 378 10.48 65.04 -15.28
CA GLY A 378 9.30 65.88 -15.35
C GLY A 378 9.31 67.00 -14.31
N SER A 379 9.55 66.67 -13.03
CA SER A 379 9.69 67.61 -11.92
C SER A 379 10.80 68.61 -12.22
N GLU A 380 12.02 68.19 -12.56
CA GLU A 380 13.13 69.11 -12.85
C GLU A 380 12.81 70.12 -13.96
N ASN A 381 12.00 69.74 -14.96
CA ASN A 381 11.51 70.64 -16.02
C ASN A 381 10.28 71.50 -15.62
N VAL A 382 9.63 71.17 -14.51
CA VAL A 382 8.50 71.90 -13.91
C VAL A 382 8.98 72.83 -12.78
N ASP A 383 9.93 72.41 -11.94
CA ASP A 383 10.62 73.20 -10.92
C ASP A 383 11.38 74.41 -11.53
N MET A 384 11.84 74.32 -12.78
CA MET A 384 12.36 75.48 -13.54
C MET A 384 11.27 76.47 -13.99
N LYS A 385 9.99 76.11 -13.93
CA LYS A 385 8.83 76.94 -14.31
C LYS A 385 8.00 77.41 -13.11
N GLU A 386 7.81 76.56 -12.10
CA GLU A 386 6.96 76.81 -10.93
C GLU A 386 7.66 77.62 -9.81
N LYS A 387 8.88 78.11 -10.06
CA LYS A 387 9.43 79.26 -9.32
C LYS A 387 8.66 80.57 -9.53
N GLY A 388 7.64 80.59 -10.40
CA GLY A 388 6.56 81.58 -10.37
C GLY A 388 5.26 80.98 -9.81
N ASN A 389 4.74 81.60 -8.74
CA ASN A 389 3.42 81.35 -8.09
C ASN A 389 3.20 79.92 -7.53
N GLY A 390 3.19 79.63 -6.23
CA GLY A 390 2.74 80.46 -5.12
C GLY A 390 1.53 79.83 -4.39
N MET A 391 1.78 79.26 -3.21
CA MET A 391 0.86 79.05 -2.06
C MET A 391 -0.22 77.94 -2.06
N ASN A 392 -0.29 77.29 -0.89
CA ASN A 392 -1.43 76.58 -0.26
C ASN A 392 -1.88 75.21 -0.86
N GLU A 393 -2.28 74.19 -0.08
CA GLU A 393 -2.40 74.07 1.40
C GLU A 393 -2.25 72.61 1.92
N LYS A 394 -1.98 72.49 3.23
CA LYS A 394 -2.07 71.36 4.21
C LYS A 394 -2.57 69.98 3.69
N GLU A 395 -1.92 68.83 3.94
CA GLU A 395 -1.65 68.14 5.24
C GLU A 395 -2.92 67.73 6.04
N GLN A 396 -3.05 66.53 6.66
CA GLN A 396 -2.23 65.30 6.70
C GLN A 396 -3.01 64.08 7.32
N GLN A 397 -2.60 62.84 6.98
CA GLN A 397 -2.58 61.60 7.81
C GLN A 397 -3.92 61.03 8.38
N ALA A 398 -4.03 59.79 8.92
CA ALA A 398 -3.10 58.68 9.22
C ALA A 398 -3.78 57.29 8.91
N TYR A 399 -3.22 56.06 8.92
CA TYR A 399 -1.96 55.42 9.41
C TYR A 399 -1.81 55.20 10.95
N PRO A 400 -1.00 54.23 11.46
CA PRO A 400 -0.41 53.00 10.86
C PRO A 400 -0.52 51.71 11.74
N ASN A 401 0.05 50.57 11.26
CA ASN A 401 0.71 49.42 11.96
C ASN A 401 0.15 48.77 13.26
N GLY A 402 0.38 47.47 13.57
CA GLY A 402 1.05 46.37 12.86
C GLY A 402 1.62 45.28 13.81
N GLN A 403 1.89 44.05 13.29
CA GLN A 403 2.61 42.92 13.95
C GLN A 403 1.89 42.22 15.15
N THR A 404 2.07 40.93 15.52
CA THR A 404 2.87 39.79 15.00
C THR A 404 2.37 38.40 15.47
N ASN A 405 2.81 37.33 14.77
CA ASN A 405 3.16 35.98 15.25
C ASN A 405 2.17 34.78 15.44
N CYS A 406 2.65 33.64 14.91
CA CYS A 406 2.63 32.26 15.42
C CYS A 406 1.40 31.31 15.33
N ASN A 407 1.53 30.36 14.40
CA ASN A 407 1.46 28.89 14.58
C ASN A 407 0.20 28.23 15.17
N GLN A 408 -0.43 27.36 14.35
CA GLN A 408 -1.11 26.15 14.81
C GLN A 408 -0.44 24.89 14.23
N THR A 409 -0.45 23.81 15.01
CA THR A 409 0.29 22.56 14.74
C THR A 409 -0.61 21.40 14.31
N ASN A 410 -0.15 20.68 13.28
CA ASN A 410 -0.16 19.22 13.11
C ASN A 410 -1.37 18.33 13.50
N CYS A 411 -1.63 17.40 12.58
CA CYS A 411 -1.98 15.99 12.83
C CYS A 411 -3.32 15.68 13.52
N SER A 412 -4.35 15.52 12.69
CA SER A 412 -5.30 14.42 12.84
C SER A 412 -5.71 13.93 11.44
N ALA A 413 -5.16 12.78 11.03
CA ALA A 413 -5.45 12.13 9.76
C ALA A 413 -5.90 10.69 10.04
N ASN A 414 -6.93 10.23 9.32
CA ASN A 414 -7.70 9.03 9.65
C ASN A 414 -6.85 7.75 9.71
N LEU A 415 -6.99 6.97 10.79
CA LEU A 415 -6.48 5.60 10.85
C LEU A 415 -7.37 4.65 10.02
N PRO A 416 -6.80 3.57 9.46
CA PRO A 416 -7.59 2.53 8.79
C PRO A 416 -8.36 1.67 9.80
N LYS A 417 -9.57 1.23 9.44
CA LYS A 417 -10.47 0.43 10.30
C LYS A 417 -9.81 -0.82 10.92
N TRP A 418 -8.88 -1.45 10.21
CA TRP A 418 -8.30 -2.73 10.61
C TRP A 418 -7.48 -2.67 11.91
N LEU A 419 -6.89 -1.51 12.23
CA LEU A 419 -6.12 -1.30 13.47
C LEU A 419 -7.02 -1.25 14.73
N VAL A 420 -8.33 -1.11 14.56
CA VAL A 420 -9.31 -1.03 15.65
C VAL A 420 -9.61 -2.45 16.17
N ILE A 421 -10.15 -3.33 15.35
CA ILE A 421 -10.52 -4.70 15.74
C ILE A 421 -9.32 -5.48 16.33
N PHE A 422 -8.12 -5.33 15.76
CA PHE A 422 -6.90 -5.97 16.29
C PHE A 422 -6.52 -5.50 17.71
N ARG A 423 -6.92 -4.29 18.10
CA ARG A 423 -6.73 -3.71 19.44
C ARG A 423 -7.72 -4.25 20.48
N HIS A 424 -8.84 -4.82 20.03
CA HIS A 424 -10.00 -5.07 20.89
C HIS A 424 -10.18 -6.53 21.33
N THR A 425 -9.65 -7.56 20.64
CA THR A 425 -9.87 -8.98 21.05
C THR A 425 -8.83 -10.02 20.63
N LEU A 426 -8.51 -10.08 19.33
CA LEU A 426 -7.95 -11.28 18.68
C LEU A 426 -6.58 -11.75 19.17
N PHE A 427 -5.86 -10.87 19.83
CA PHE A 427 -4.47 -11.04 20.26
C PHE A 427 -4.24 -12.32 21.10
N SER A 428 -5.27 -12.81 21.79
CA SER A 428 -5.20 -14.01 22.64
C SER A 428 -5.21 -15.34 21.87
N LEU A 429 -5.99 -15.43 20.79
CA LEU A 429 -6.33 -16.71 20.15
C LEU A 429 -5.26 -17.20 19.19
N LEU A 430 -4.60 -16.28 18.48
CA LEU A 430 -3.62 -16.56 17.42
C LEU A 430 -2.45 -17.43 17.92
N PHE A 431 -1.97 -17.17 19.13
CA PHE A 431 -0.85 -17.92 19.73
C PHE A 431 -1.22 -19.32 20.25
N SER A 432 -2.50 -19.71 20.21
CA SER A 432 -2.99 -20.95 20.83
C SER A 432 -2.93 -22.19 19.93
N GLY A 433 -2.73 -22.00 18.63
CA GLY A 433 -2.38 -23.02 17.62
C GLY A 433 -3.39 -24.15 17.41
N ASN A 434 -4.62 -24.08 17.95
CA ASN A 434 -5.57 -25.19 17.88
C ASN A 434 -7.04 -24.72 17.75
N ILE A 435 -7.37 -24.32 16.51
CA ILE A 435 -8.71 -24.19 15.93
C ILE A 435 -9.58 -23.06 16.50
N VAL A 436 -9.76 -22.05 15.66
CA VAL A 436 -10.69 -20.94 15.78
C VAL A 436 -11.17 -20.68 14.35
N ALA A 437 -12.47 -20.87 14.12
CA ALA A 437 -13.12 -20.43 12.88
C ALA A 437 -13.82 -19.09 13.19
N VAL A 438 -14.45 -18.45 12.23
CA VAL A 438 -14.71 -17.01 12.38
C VAL A 438 -15.91 -16.64 11.52
N PHE A 439 -17.02 -16.19 12.12
CA PHE A 439 -18.26 -15.89 11.38
C PHE A 439 -18.47 -14.41 11.20
N THR A 440 -18.91 -14.06 9.99
CA THR A 440 -18.88 -12.68 9.55
C THR A 440 -19.79 -12.45 8.34
N ASP A 441 -20.02 -11.19 7.99
CA ASP A 441 -21.05 -10.76 7.02
C ASP A 441 -20.50 -10.00 5.80
N ASP A 442 -19.20 -9.66 5.77
CA ASP A 442 -18.51 -8.93 4.70
C ASP A 442 -17.39 -9.79 4.03
N ASN A 443 -16.40 -9.19 3.36
CA ASN A 443 -15.15 -9.78 2.80
C ASN A 443 -13.87 -8.93 3.12
N ASP A 444 -13.72 -8.32 4.31
CA ASP A 444 -12.65 -7.35 4.71
C ASP A 444 -11.14 -7.83 4.83
N GLU A 445 -10.18 -6.90 5.14
CA GLU A 445 -8.73 -7.07 5.62
C GLU A 445 -8.31 -6.97 7.16
N ILE A 446 -7.95 -8.11 7.82
CA ILE A 446 -7.46 -8.63 9.16
C ILE A 446 -7.35 -10.21 9.16
N PHE A 447 -8.45 -11.00 9.36
CA PHE A 447 -8.52 -12.48 9.63
C PHE A 447 -7.89 -13.56 8.74
N GLU A 448 -8.29 -13.78 7.46
CA GLU A 448 -7.80 -14.87 6.60
C GLU A 448 -6.30 -15.01 6.75
N LYS A 449 -5.65 -13.86 6.57
CA LYS A 449 -4.22 -13.72 6.60
C LYS A 449 -3.67 -13.28 8.01
N THR A 450 -4.51 -13.36 9.08
CA THR A 450 -4.06 -13.73 10.45
C THR A 450 -3.92 -15.24 10.66
N GLY A 451 -4.48 -16.07 9.76
CA GLY A 451 -4.56 -17.52 9.93
C GLY A 451 -5.80 -18.03 10.69
N LEU A 452 -6.80 -17.18 10.89
CA LEU A 452 -8.10 -17.57 11.44
C LEU A 452 -9.05 -17.97 10.30
N ARG A 453 -9.77 -19.08 10.45
CA ARG A 453 -10.65 -19.61 9.40
C ARG A 453 -11.95 -18.81 9.34
N SER A 454 -11.96 -17.73 8.58
CA SER A 454 -13.19 -17.01 8.25
C SER A 454 -14.18 -17.88 7.48
N ILE A 455 -15.46 -17.62 7.73
CA ILE A 455 -16.62 -18.22 7.05
C ILE A 455 -17.63 -17.08 6.88
N LYS A 456 -17.82 -16.65 5.63
CA LYS A 456 -18.86 -15.68 5.30
C LYS A 456 -20.22 -16.32 5.53
N THR A 457 -21.08 -15.59 6.23
CA THR A 457 -22.50 -15.90 6.37
C THR A 457 -23.29 -15.08 5.36
N ASN A 458 -24.35 -15.66 4.79
CA ASN A 458 -25.37 -14.89 4.08
C ASN A 458 -26.41 -14.36 5.09
N CYS A 459 -25.93 -13.74 6.17
CA CYS A 459 -26.72 -13.09 7.22
C CYS A 459 -26.50 -11.58 7.16
N ASP A 460 -27.51 -10.79 7.54
CA ASP A 460 -27.43 -9.33 7.49
C ASP A 460 -26.29 -8.78 8.38
N ASN A 461 -25.63 -7.71 7.94
CA ASN A 461 -24.49 -7.12 8.66
C ASN A 461 -24.88 -6.30 9.92
N LEU A 462 -26.18 -6.25 10.22
CA LEU A 462 -26.78 -5.60 11.39
C LEU A 462 -26.58 -6.40 12.69
N HIS A 463 -26.74 -5.70 13.82
CA HIS A 463 -26.72 -6.26 15.18
C HIS A 463 -28.15 -6.39 15.72
N SER A 464 -28.96 -7.24 15.10
CA SER A 464 -30.34 -7.55 15.50
C SER A 464 -30.48 -9.01 15.95
N ARG A 465 -31.49 -9.35 16.77
CA ARG A 465 -31.78 -10.73 17.22
C ARG A 465 -31.73 -11.73 16.05
N SER A 466 -32.42 -11.40 14.96
CA SER A 466 -32.50 -12.24 13.77
C SER A 466 -31.16 -12.43 13.05
N ALA A 467 -30.29 -11.42 13.06
CA ALA A 467 -28.97 -11.48 12.45
C ALA A 467 -27.94 -12.23 13.33
N LEU A 468 -28.04 -12.07 14.66
CA LEU A 468 -27.23 -12.80 15.65
C LEU A 468 -27.60 -14.29 15.65
N CYS A 469 -28.88 -14.63 15.80
CA CYS A 469 -29.35 -16.02 15.69
C CYS A 469 -29.06 -16.65 14.32
N CYS A 470 -29.01 -15.87 13.24
CA CYS A 470 -28.54 -16.34 11.94
C CYS A 470 -27.06 -16.77 12.01
N LYS A 471 -26.17 -15.92 12.56
CA LYS A 471 -24.73 -16.21 12.70
C LYS A 471 -24.47 -17.38 13.67
N MET A 472 -25.14 -17.40 14.82
CA MET A 472 -25.11 -18.53 15.78
C MET A 472 -25.59 -19.84 15.14
N SER A 473 -26.54 -19.80 14.19
CA SER A 473 -26.95 -21.00 13.45
C SER A 473 -25.88 -21.48 12.46
N TYR A 474 -25.16 -20.57 11.80
CA TYR A 474 -23.99 -20.92 10.98
C TYR A 474 -22.83 -21.46 11.85
N GLU A 475 -22.62 -20.92 13.06
CA GLU A 475 -21.67 -21.45 14.06
C GLU A 475 -21.95 -22.90 14.39
N PHE A 476 -23.19 -23.17 14.81
CA PHE A 476 -23.61 -24.51 15.21
C PHE A 476 -23.51 -25.50 14.05
N ASP A 477 -23.99 -25.13 12.86
CA ASP A 477 -23.92 -25.98 11.66
C ASP A 477 -22.48 -26.28 11.22
N ALA A 478 -21.56 -25.33 11.31
CA ALA A 478 -20.15 -25.58 11.01
C ALA A 478 -19.44 -26.37 12.12
N PHE A 479 -19.83 -26.20 13.39
CA PHE A 479 -19.33 -27.05 14.47
C PHE A 479 -19.74 -28.51 14.24
N LEU A 480 -21.00 -28.79 13.92
CA LEU A 480 -21.49 -30.14 13.61
C LEU A 480 -20.71 -30.77 12.45
N LYS A 481 -20.55 -30.03 11.34
CA LYS A 481 -19.75 -30.44 10.16
C LYS A 481 -18.26 -30.60 10.46
N SER A 482 -17.74 -29.95 11.50
CA SER A 482 -16.37 -30.14 11.97
C SER A 482 -16.29 -31.35 12.90
N ASN A 483 -15.32 -32.27 12.72
CA ASN A 483 -15.12 -33.40 13.65
C ASN A 483 -14.40 -32.96 14.95
N LYS A 484 -14.89 -31.90 15.60
CA LYS A 484 -14.33 -31.31 16.82
C LYS A 484 -15.15 -31.71 18.06
N LYS A 485 -14.51 -31.67 19.22
CA LYS A 485 -15.01 -32.24 20.49
C LYS A 485 -15.79 -31.25 21.35
N TRP A 486 -15.46 -29.96 21.22
CA TRP A 486 -16.06 -28.86 21.95
C TRP A 486 -16.38 -27.71 21.00
N TRP A 487 -17.63 -27.23 21.05
CA TRP A 487 -18.02 -25.92 20.54
C TRP A 487 -17.83 -24.92 21.69
N CYS A 488 -17.25 -23.74 21.45
CA CYS A 488 -17.14 -22.70 22.47
C CYS A 488 -17.45 -21.32 21.86
N HIS A 489 -18.60 -20.75 22.16
CA HIS A 489 -18.95 -19.42 21.68
C HIS A 489 -18.28 -18.33 22.56
N VAL A 490 -17.87 -17.22 21.93
CA VAL A 490 -17.35 -15.97 22.52
C VAL A 490 -17.63 -14.80 21.58
N ASP A 491 -17.78 -13.59 22.12
CA ASP A 491 -18.02 -12.36 21.38
C ASP A 491 -16.74 -11.63 20.94
N ASP A 492 -16.88 -10.67 20.00
CA ASP A 492 -15.78 -9.86 19.46
C ASP A 492 -15.26 -8.75 20.39
N ASP A 493 -15.77 -8.69 21.63
CA ASP A 493 -15.23 -7.89 22.75
C ASP A 493 -14.46 -8.70 23.82
N THR A 494 -14.41 -10.05 23.72
CA THR A 494 -13.96 -10.94 24.78
C THR A 494 -12.57 -11.57 24.56
N TYR A 495 -11.62 -11.31 25.46
CA TYR A 495 -10.31 -11.96 25.53
C TYR A 495 -10.42 -13.39 26.08
N VAL A 496 -9.66 -14.35 25.53
CA VAL A 496 -9.69 -15.76 25.97
C VAL A 496 -8.31 -16.27 26.41
N ASN A 497 -8.17 -16.64 27.68
CA ASN A 497 -7.00 -17.36 28.19
C ASN A 497 -7.06 -18.83 27.76
N VAL A 498 -6.60 -19.13 26.55
CA VAL A 498 -6.72 -20.48 25.96
C VAL A 498 -5.97 -21.56 26.74
N LYS A 499 -4.96 -21.20 27.56
CA LYS A 499 -4.33 -22.13 28.50
C LYS A 499 -5.33 -22.54 29.59
N ALA A 500 -5.90 -21.57 30.31
CA ALA A 500 -6.89 -21.81 31.35
C ALA A 500 -8.17 -22.51 30.82
N LEU A 501 -8.56 -22.24 29.57
CA LEU A 501 -9.66 -22.93 28.89
C LEU A 501 -9.33 -24.41 28.61
N LYS A 502 -8.15 -24.71 28.05
CA LYS A 502 -7.71 -26.10 27.80
C LYS A 502 -7.61 -26.91 29.10
N GLU A 503 -7.13 -26.29 30.19
CA GLU A 503 -7.06 -26.88 31.54
C GLU A 503 -8.44 -27.04 32.22
N LEU A 504 -9.45 -26.27 31.82
CA LEU A 504 -10.83 -26.54 32.22
C LEU A 504 -11.39 -27.74 31.44
N LEU A 505 -11.38 -27.67 30.11
CA LEU A 505 -12.04 -28.66 29.25
C LEU A 505 -11.38 -30.04 29.29
N SER A 506 -10.10 -30.16 29.65
CA SER A 506 -9.43 -31.45 29.84
C SER A 506 -9.99 -32.28 31.00
N ARG A 507 -10.76 -31.67 31.91
CA ARG A 507 -11.40 -32.34 33.05
C ARG A 507 -12.81 -32.89 32.76
N TYR A 508 -13.33 -32.68 31.55
CA TYR A 508 -14.67 -33.10 31.15
C TYR A 508 -14.62 -34.05 29.95
N GLU A 509 -15.39 -35.13 30.00
CA GLU A 509 -15.41 -36.15 28.94
C GLU A 509 -16.37 -35.74 27.81
N PRO A 510 -15.91 -35.48 26.57
CA PRO A 510 -16.75 -34.89 25.50
C PRO A 510 -17.75 -35.87 24.86
N SER A 511 -17.70 -37.14 25.25
CA SER A 511 -18.67 -38.20 24.98
C SER A 511 -19.95 -38.07 25.84
N ARG A 512 -19.89 -37.33 26.94
CA ARG A 512 -21.03 -37.02 27.83
C ARG A 512 -21.58 -35.64 27.53
N ASP A 513 -22.80 -35.40 27.99
CA ASP A 513 -23.49 -34.13 27.79
C ASP A 513 -22.96 -33.08 28.77
N TRP A 514 -22.35 -32.01 28.24
CA TRP A 514 -21.85 -30.91 29.06
C TRP A 514 -22.19 -29.57 28.40
N TYR A 515 -22.86 -28.71 29.17
CA TYR A 515 -23.02 -27.28 28.89
C TYR A 515 -22.30 -26.53 30.02
N ILE A 516 -21.27 -25.77 29.69
CA ILE A 516 -20.32 -25.17 30.64
C ILE A 516 -20.24 -23.66 30.36
N GLY A 517 -20.35 -22.84 31.40
CA GLY A 517 -20.27 -21.39 31.27
C GLY A 517 -20.73 -20.70 32.54
N ARG A 518 -21.16 -19.44 32.43
CA ARG A 518 -21.64 -18.65 33.57
C ARG A 518 -22.98 -17.96 33.27
N PRO A 519 -23.98 -18.04 34.17
CA PRO A 519 -25.16 -17.19 34.08
C PRO A 519 -24.85 -15.80 34.65
N SER A 520 -25.28 -14.74 33.96
CA SER A 520 -25.29 -13.38 34.53
C SER A 520 -26.48 -13.13 35.47
N THR A 521 -27.47 -14.04 35.53
CA THR A 521 -28.61 -13.96 36.45
C THR A 521 -28.35 -14.64 37.80
N SER A 522 -28.94 -14.11 38.86
CA SER A 522 -28.92 -14.72 40.21
C SER A 522 -29.89 -15.89 40.37
N HIS A 523 -30.89 -15.98 39.50
CA HIS A 523 -31.99 -16.96 39.47
C HIS A 523 -32.14 -17.54 38.04
N PRO A 524 -32.76 -18.72 37.85
CA PRO A 524 -33.01 -19.24 36.50
C PRO A 524 -33.88 -18.26 35.70
N LEU A 525 -33.73 -18.25 34.38
CA LEU A 525 -34.65 -17.55 33.50
C LEU A 525 -35.98 -18.29 33.49
N GLU A 526 -37.07 -17.56 33.63
CA GLU A 526 -38.43 -18.06 33.61
C GLU A 526 -39.14 -17.55 32.36
N ILE A 527 -39.82 -18.45 31.66
CA ILE A 527 -40.75 -18.12 30.57
C ILE A 527 -42.09 -18.83 30.82
N ASP A 528 -43.19 -18.28 30.30
CA ASP A 528 -44.41 -19.07 30.15
C ASP A 528 -44.21 -20.07 29.01
N ARG A 529 -44.38 -21.36 29.31
CA ARG A 529 -44.56 -22.40 28.32
C ARG A 529 -45.82 -23.19 28.64
N ASP A 530 -46.78 -23.17 27.71
CA ASP A 530 -48.07 -23.87 27.82
C ASP A 530 -48.89 -23.49 29.07
N ARG A 531 -48.87 -22.21 29.44
CA ARG A 531 -49.50 -21.61 30.63
C ARG A 531 -48.91 -22.12 31.95
N LYS A 532 -47.59 -22.36 31.96
CA LYS A 532 -46.83 -22.86 33.11
C LYS A 532 -45.44 -22.21 33.16
N PRO A 533 -44.93 -21.87 34.36
CA PRO A 533 -43.59 -21.33 34.48
C PRO A 533 -42.54 -22.40 34.15
N PHE A 534 -41.72 -22.12 33.14
CA PHE A 534 -40.61 -22.97 32.73
C PHE A 534 -39.29 -22.30 33.08
N HIS A 535 -38.65 -22.77 34.16
CA HIS A 535 -37.40 -22.22 34.68
C HIS A 535 -36.18 -23.00 34.14
N PHE A 536 -35.22 -22.30 33.53
CA PHE A 536 -33.97 -22.90 33.03
C PHE A 536 -32.75 -22.01 33.28
N TRP A 537 -31.55 -22.58 33.17
CA TRP A 537 -30.29 -21.85 33.31
C TRP A 537 -29.55 -21.79 31.97
N PHE A 538 -29.30 -20.58 31.48
CA PHE A 538 -28.47 -20.31 30.31
C PHE A 538 -27.10 -19.75 30.73
N ALA A 539 -26.09 -19.94 29.90
CA ALA A 539 -24.79 -19.26 30.01
C ALA A 539 -24.81 -18.02 29.11
N THR A 540 -24.31 -16.90 29.61
CA THR A 540 -24.40 -15.61 28.92
C THR A 540 -23.38 -15.48 27.78
N GLY A 541 -23.83 -15.06 26.60
CA GLY A 541 -23.04 -14.98 25.35
C GLY A 541 -21.70 -14.26 25.51
N GLY A 542 -21.74 -12.98 25.89
CA GLY A 542 -20.57 -12.13 26.13
C GLY A 542 -19.76 -12.44 27.40
N ALA A 543 -19.99 -13.58 28.06
CA ALA A 543 -19.03 -14.18 28.99
C ALA A 543 -18.29 -15.38 28.36
N GLY A 544 -18.84 -15.97 27.30
CA GLY A 544 -18.41 -17.21 26.67
C GLY A 544 -18.96 -18.47 27.33
N PHE A 545 -19.25 -19.48 26.50
CA PHE A 545 -19.71 -20.79 26.94
C PHE A 545 -19.15 -21.92 26.08
N CYS A 546 -19.17 -23.16 26.56
CA CYS A 546 -18.74 -24.35 25.82
C CYS A 546 -19.75 -25.51 25.93
N ILE A 547 -19.91 -26.26 24.84
CA ILE A 547 -20.81 -27.40 24.70
C ILE A 547 -20.05 -28.62 24.14
N SER A 548 -20.28 -29.81 24.71
CA SER A 548 -19.67 -31.06 24.24
C SER A 548 -20.29 -31.56 22.94
N ARG A 549 -19.52 -32.30 22.12
CA ARG A 549 -20.05 -32.89 20.88
C ARG A 549 -21.26 -33.80 21.12
N SER A 550 -21.29 -34.55 22.21
CA SER A 550 -22.43 -35.43 22.55
C SER A 550 -23.73 -34.63 22.71
N LEU A 551 -23.69 -33.54 23.48
CA LEU A 551 -24.86 -32.66 23.67
C LEU A 551 -25.23 -31.94 22.38
N ALA A 552 -24.25 -31.45 21.61
CA ALA A 552 -24.49 -30.80 20.32
C ALA A 552 -25.24 -31.72 19.33
N LEU A 553 -24.84 -32.99 19.21
CA LEU A 553 -25.52 -33.96 18.34
C LEU A 553 -26.94 -34.30 18.83
N LYS A 554 -27.22 -34.19 20.14
CA LYS A 554 -28.57 -34.38 20.68
C LYS A 554 -29.52 -33.20 20.39
N ILE A 555 -28.98 -31.97 20.32
CA ILE A 555 -29.77 -30.78 19.98
C ILE A 555 -29.77 -30.45 18.48
N GLU A 556 -28.97 -31.14 17.66
CA GLU A 556 -28.95 -31.03 16.20
C GLU A 556 -30.34 -31.10 15.53
N PRO A 557 -31.28 -31.98 15.94
CA PRO A 557 -32.63 -32.00 15.36
C PRO A 557 -33.43 -30.71 15.54
N TYR A 558 -33.08 -29.87 16.53
CA TYR A 558 -33.81 -28.67 16.94
C TYR A 558 -33.07 -27.37 16.59
N ALA A 559 -31.75 -27.36 16.62
CA ALA A 559 -30.92 -26.19 16.33
C ALA A 559 -30.22 -26.24 14.95
N GLY A 560 -29.95 -27.42 14.41
CA GLY A 560 -29.17 -27.61 13.18
C GLY A 560 -29.96 -27.38 11.89
N GLY A 561 -29.25 -27.08 10.80
CA GLY A 561 -29.80 -26.84 9.48
C GLY A 561 -30.61 -25.55 9.38
N GLY A 562 -30.15 -24.48 10.05
CA GLY A 562 -30.85 -23.20 10.12
C GLY A 562 -31.95 -23.09 11.19
N LYS A 563 -32.34 -24.20 11.85
CA LYS A 563 -33.51 -24.23 12.76
C LYS A 563 -33.37 -23.37 14.00
N LEU A 564 -32.14 -23.14 14.50
CA LEU A 564 -31.90 -22.23 15.62
C LEU A 564 -32.46 -20.82 15.35
N ARG A 565 -32.37 -20.34 14.10
CA ARG A 565 -32.97 -19.07 13.69
C ARG A 565 -34.50 -19.09 13.82
N SER A 566 -35.15 -20.19 13.45
CA SER A 566 -36.60 -20.37 13.62
C SER A 566 -37.02 -20.40 15.09
N GLU A 567 -36.25 -21.09 15.94
CA GLU A 567 -36.53 -21.15 17.38
C GLU A 567 -36.35 -19.79 18.07
N CYS A 568 -35.38 -18.96 17.66
CA CYS A 568 -35.27 -17.58 18.14
C CYS A 568 -36.52 -16.75 17.82
N GLU A 569 -37.04 -16.83 16.60
CA GLU A 569 -38.26 -16.08 16.24
C GLU A 569 -39.53 -16.70 16.84
N ARG A 570 -39.52 -17.99 17.22
CA ARG A 570 -40.62 -18.63 17.97
C ARG A 570 -40.64 -18.16 19.42
N ILE A 571 -39.53 -18.32 20.13
CA ILE A 571 -39.42 -18.10 21.59
C ILE A 571 -39.20 -16.61 21.93
N HIS A 572 -38.85 -15.78 20.95
CA HIS A 572 -38.59 -14.34 21.05
C HIS A 572 -37.39 -13.92 21.94
N LEU A 573 -36.62 -14.87 22.45
CA LEU A 573 -35.43 -14.66 23.28
C LEU A 573 -34.13 -14.45 22.44
N PRO A 574 -33.06 -13.90 23.04
CA PRO A 574 -31.70 -13.91 22.46
C PRO A 574 -31.18 -15.33 22.20
N ASP A 575 -30.16 -15.44 21.36
CA ASP A 575 -29.50 -16.70 20.98
C ASP A 575 -28.90 -17.47 22.16
N ASP A 576 -28.20 -16.81 23.08
CA ASP A 576 -27.63 -17.46 24.27
C ASP A 576 -28.71 -18.10 25.17
N CYS A 577 -29.84 -17.40 25.34
CA CYS A 577 -31.02 -17.85 26.05
C CYS A 577 -31.72 -19.01 25.32
N VAL A 578 -31.83 -18.95 23.99
CA VAL A 578 -32.46 -20.00 23.17
C VAL A 578 -31.62 -21.28 23.18
N ILE A 579 -30.29 -21.19 23.13
CA ILE A 579 -29.40 -22.34 23.32
C ILE A 579 -29.60 -22.96 24.70
N GLY A 580 -29.68 -22.15 25.77
CA GLY A 580 -29.99 -22.62 27.12
C GLY A 580 -31.36 -23.31 27.23
N TYR A 581 -32.39 -22.76 26.58
CA TYR A 581 -33.73 -23.34 26.50
C TYR A 581 -33.72 -24.71 25.79
N ILE A 582 -33.17 -24.78 24.56
CA ILE A 582 -33.13 -26.01 23.74
C ILE A 582 -32.39 -27.13 24.49
N ILE A 583 -31.25 -26.82 25.13
CA ILE A 583 -30.48 -27.78 25.91
C ILE A 583 -31.30 -28.32 27.09
N TYR A 584 -31.94 -27.45 27.87
CA TYR A 584 -32.66 -27.86 29.06
C TYR A 584 -33.97 -28.59 28.73
N ASP A 585 -34.72 -28.13 27.72
CA ASP A 585 -36.00 -28.72 27.32
C ASP A 585 -35.81 -30.12 26.71
N PHE A 586 -35.02 -30.23 25.64
CA PHE A 586 -34.91 -31.47 24.87
C PHE A 586 -33.92 -32.49 25.43
N THR A 587 -33.10 -32.13 26.43
CA THR A 587 -32.12 -33.06 27.02
C THR A 587 -32.09 -33.11 28.56
N ASN A 588 -32.78 -32.20 29.26
CA ASN A 588 -32.70 -32.03 30.73
C ASN A 588 -31.26 -31.79 31.25
N SER A 589 -30.32 -31.42 30.37
CA SER A 589 -28.93 -31.11 30.75
C SER A 589 -28.87 -29.76 31.45
N LYS A 590 -28.25 -29.72 32.63
CA LYS A 590 -28.13 -28.51 33.45
C LYS A 590 -26.81 -27.79 33.20
N LEU A 591 -26.85 -26.45 33.21
CA LEU A 591 -25.65 -25.62 33.10
C LEU A 591 -24.65 -25.91 34.23
N THR A 592 -23.45 -26.33 33.85
CA THR A 592 -22.29 -26.46 34.73
C THR A 592 -21.67 -25.08 34.94
N LYS A 593 -22.02 -24.43 36.07
CA LYS A 593 -21.65 -23.04 36.37
C LYS A 593 -20.18 -22.91 36.78
N ILE A 594 -19.40 -22.14 36.01
CA ILE A 594 -17.98 -21.87 36.26
C ILE A 594 -17.75 -20.36 36.43
N LYS A 595 -17.24 -19.94 37.59
CA LYS A 595 -17.02 -18.51 37.95
C LYS A 595 -15.83 -17.82 37.22
N ARG A 596 -15.11 -18.53 36.36
CA ARG A 596 -13.88 -18.04 35.69
C ARG A 596 -14.14 -17.43 34.31
N PHE A 597 -15.40 -17.33 33.91
CA PHE A 597 -15.85 -16.60 32.72
C PHE A 597 -16.43 -15.25 33.17
N HIS A 598 -16.12 -14.16 32.48
CA HIS A 598 -16.48 -12.79 32.89
C HIS A 598 -16.90 -11.92 31.70
N SER A 599 -18.04 -11.25 31.80
CA SER A 599 -18.55 -10.29 30.79
C SER A 599 -18.40 -8.84 31.25
N HIS A 600 -18.53 -7.88 30.33
CA HIS A 600 -18.52 -6.44 30.66
C HIS A 600 -19.75 -5.98 31.48
N LEU A 601 -20.69 -6.87 31.80
CA LEU A 601 -21.79 -6.64 32.73
C LEU A 601 -21.35 -6.75 34.20
N GLU A 602 -20.12 -7.22 34.47
CA GLU A 602 -19.52 -7.30 35.80
C GLU A 602 -18.60 -6.12 36.09
N GLY A 603 -18.33 -5.84 37.37
CA GLY A 603 -17.38 -4.79 37.77
C GLY A 603 -15.91 -5.22 37.60
N LEU A 604 -15.39 -5.20 36.37
CA LEU A 604 -14.11 -5.81 36.01
C LEU A 604 -12.89 -5.20 36.72
N TRP A 605 -12.98 -3.92 37.09
CA TRP A 605 -11.94 -3.20 37.86
C TRP A 605 -11.63 -3.83 39.23
N ARG A 606 -12.51 -4.70 39.74
CA ARG A 606 -12.31 -5.42 41.01
C ARG A 606 -11.27 -6.54 40.90
N TYR A 607 -11.04 -7.08 39.71
CA TYR A 607 -10.08 -8.16 39.49
C TYR A 607 -8.66 -7.59 39.36
N GLN A 608 -7.84 -7.85 40.39
CA GLN A 608 -6.46 -7.40 40.47
C GLN A 608 -5.50 -8.34 39.73
N GLU A 609 -4.43 -7.77 39.20
CA GLU A 609 -3.36 -8.42 38.41
C GLU A 609 -2.98 -9.85 38.84
N GLY A 610 -2.82 -10.11 40.15
CA GLY A 610 -2.44 -11.43 40.66
C GLY A 610 -3.44 -12.57 40.35
N ALA A 611 -4.73 -12.28 40.21
CA ALA A 611 -5.76 -13.27 39.91
C ALA A 611 -5.84 -13.63 38.41
N LEU A 612 -5.53 -12.68 37.53
CA LEU A 612 -5.83 -12.73 36.09
C LEU A 612 -5.21 -13.94 35.36
N ASN A 613 -4.09 -14.47 35.87
CA ASN A 613 -3.45 -15.69 35.39
C ASN A 613 -4.38 -16.92 35.31
N ASN A 614 -5.39 -16.96 36.18
CA ASN A 614 -6.33 -18.08 36.29
C ASN A 614 -7.69 -17.83 35.65
N GLU A 615 -8.02 -16.63 35.18
CA GLU A 615 -9.33 -16.39 34.55
C GLU A 615 -9.35 -16.89 33.10
N ILE A 616 -10.53 -17.29 32.61
CA ILE A 616 -10.70 -17.97 31.31
C ILE A 616 -11.13 -16.99 30.22
N THR A 617 -12.10 -16.13 30.50
CA THR A 617 -12.54 -15.04 29.61
C THR A 617 -12.63 -13.72 30.35
N VAL A 618 -12.34 -12.62 29.66
CA VAL A 618 -12.47 -11.24 30.17
C VAL A 618 -12.91 -10.36 29.01
N SER A 619 -14.03 -9.66 29.15
CA SER A 619 -14.55 -8.66 28.20
C SER A 619 -14.08 -7.23 28.60
N TYR A 620 -14.55 -6.18 27.92
CA TYR A 620 -14.33 -4.77 28.30
C TYR A 620 -15.53 -3.90 27.87
N SER A 621 -15.66 -2.68 28.41
CA SER A 621 -16.55 -1.66 27.82
C SER A 621 -15.78 -0.41 27.38
N ASN A 622 -16.14 0.17 26.24
CA ASN A 622 -15.61 1.48 25.85
C ASN A 622 -15.93 2.57 26.91
N PRO A 623 -15.13 3.65 26.98
CA PRO A 623 -15.47 4.81 27.81
C PRO A 623 -16.82 5.40 27.43
N LYS A 624 -17.55 5.94 28.39
CA LYS A 624 -18.70 6.81 28.10
C LYS A 624 -18.21 8.17 27.61
N GLY A 625 -19.01 8.84 26.79
CA GLY A 625 -18.68 10.15 26.21
C GLY A 625 -18.60 11.31 27.21
N ASP A 626 -18.81 11.03 28.51
CA ASP A 626 -18.64 11.94 29.64
C ASP A 626 -17.22 11.90 30.26
N GLY A 627 -16.35 10.99 29.80
CA GLY A 627 -14.99 10.81 30.32
C GLY A 627 -14.90 9.94 31.59
N THR A 628 -15.99 9.31 32.02
CA THR A 628 -15.97 8.38 33.17
C THR A 628 -15.33 7.02 32.82
N PHE A 629 -14.83 6.34 33.86
CA PHE A 629 -13.96 5.16 33.74
C PHE A 629 -14.54 4.04 32.86
N SER A 630 -13.74 3.58 31.90
CA SER A 630 -14.01 2.39 31.08
C SER A 630 -13.98 1.12 31.94
N ASN A 631 -14.99 0.25 31.81
CA ASN A 631 -15.07 -1.00 32.56
C ASN A 631 -14.02 -1.99 32.03
N THR A 632 -12.89 -2.03 32.72
CA THR A 632 -11.69 -2.79 32.35
C THR A 632 -11.01 -3.37 33.58
N ILE A 633 -10.21 -4.42 33.37
CA ILE A 633 -9.41 -5.09 34.41
C ILE A 633 -8.19 -4.26 34.86
N ASN A 634 -7.84 -4.35 36.15
CA ASN A 634 -6.66 -3.65 36.67
C ASN A 634 -5.37 -4.47 36.44
N VAL A 635 -4.66 -4.16 35.36
CA VAL A 635 -3.38 -4.77 34.97
C VAL A 635 -2.38 -3.72 34.49
N ARG A 636 -1.11 -3.86 34.92
CA ARG A 636 -0.03 -2.93 34.55
C ARG A 636 0.43 -3.20 33.11
N GLY A 637 0.89 -2.15 32.43
CA GLY A 637 1.35 -2.23 31.04
C GLY A 637 1.25 -0.88 30.33
N PHE A 638 0.81 -0.89 29.08
CA PHE A 638 0.75 0.32 28.24
C PHE A 638 -0.28 1.35 28.75
N THR A 639 -0.15 2.61 28.33
CA THR A 639 -1.10 3.68 28.63
C THR A 639 -2.48 3.43 27.98
N TYR A 640 -3.56 3.96 28.55
CA TYR A 640 -4.92 3.80 28.00
C TYR A 640 -5.08 4.36 26.56
N ALA A 641 -4.30 5.37 26.17
CA ALA A 641 -4.27 5.87 24.79
C ALA A 641 -3.65 4.86 23.80
N LYS A 642 -2.77 3.96 24.29
CA LYS A 642 -2.06 2.93 23.52
C LYS A 642 -2.80 1.58 23.58
N ASP A 643 -3.41 1.26 24.71
CA ASP A 643 -4.15 0.02 25.02
C ASP A 643 -5.42 0.33 25.87
N PRO A 644 -6.52 0.77 25.23
CA PRO A 644 -7.74 1.19 25.93
C PRO A 644 -8.55 0.04 26.52
N THR A 645 -8.42 -1.18 25.99
CA THR A 645 -9.11 -2.39 26.48
C THR A 645 -8.38 -3.08 27.63
N ARG A 646 -7.11 -2.73 27.85
CA ARG A 646 -6.15 -3.47 28.69
C ARG A 646 -5.78 -4.85 28.15
N PHE A 647 -6.25 -5.25 26.97
CA PHE A 647 -6.04 -6.62 26.47
C PHE A 647 -4.61 -6.87 26.01
N LEU A 648 -3.92 -5.85 25.49
CA LEU A 648 -2.51 -5.97 25.16
C LEU A 648 -1.67 -6.10 26.44
N SER A 649 -1.96 -5.29 27.46
CA SER A 649 -1.32 -5.35 28.78
C SER A 649 -1.60 -6.68 29.49
N LEU A 650 -2.84 -7.19 29.44
CA LEU A 650 -3.18 -8.54 29.92
C LEU A 650 -2.38 -9.63 29.21
N HIS A 651 -2.27 -9.56 27.88
CA HIS A 651 -1.48 -10.53 27.12
C HIS A 651 0.00 -10.50 27.53
N CYS A 652 0.57 -9.30 27.67
CA CYS A 652 1.94 -9.11 28.12
C CYS A 652 2.16 -9.62 29.55
N HIS A 653 1.19 -9.45 30.46
CA HIS A 653 1.21 -10.03 31.80
C HIS A 653 1.18 -11.57 31.77
N LEU A 654 0.19 -12.15 31.09
CA LEU A 654 -0.04 -13.61 31.02
C LEU A 654 1.13 -14.37 30.37
N TYR A 655 1.75 -13.79 29.34
CA TYR A 655 2.78 -14.46 28.55
C TYR A 655 4.21 -13.93 28.77
N LYS A 656 4.39 -12.86 29.57
CA LYS A 656 5.69 -12.27 29.96
C LYS A 656 6.63 -11.99 28.79
N LYS A 657 6.09 -11.37 27.73
CA LYS A 657 6.74 -11.28 26.39
C LYS A 657 6.94 -9.86 25.85
N CYS A 658 6.67 -8.83 26.64
CA CYS A 658 6.71 -7.45 26.19
C CYS A 658 7.60 -6.62 27.12
N GLU A 659 8.52 -5.85 26.55
CA GLU A 659 9.10 -4.69 27.22
C GLU A 659 8.13 -3.51 27.05
N TYR A 660 8.06 -2.64 28.04
CA TYR A 660 7.14 -1.49 28.07
C TYR A 660 7.93 -0.20 27.82
N PRO A 661 7.96 0.36 26.59
CA PRO A 661 8.88 1.45 26.25
C PRO A 661 8.51 2.79 26.92
N ASP A 662 7.24 2.95 27.30
CA ASP A 662 6.66 4.18 27.84
C ASP A 662 6.24 4.00 29.31
N ALA A 663 6.94 3.15 30.06
CA ALA A 663 6.64 2.88 31.47
C ALA A 663 7.25 3.94 32.41
N PHE A 664 6.50 5.02 32.61
CA PHE A 664 6.60 5.85 33.83
C PHE A 664 5.43 5.53 34.77
N PRO A 665 5.57 5.77 36.09
CA PRO A 665 4.81 5.07 37.14
C PRO A 665 3.36 5.55 37.32
#